data_AF-A0A7V3N547-F1
#
_entry.id   AF-A0A7V3N547-F1
#
_cell.length_a   1.000
_cell.length_b   1.000
_cell.length_c   1.000
_cell.angle_alpha   90.00
_cell.angle_beta   90.00
_cell.angle_gamma   90.00
#
_symmetry.space_group_name_H-M   'P 1'
#
loop_
_entity.id
_entity.type
_entity.pdbx_description
1 polymer ?
#
loop_
_entity_poly.entity_id
_entity_poly.type
_entity_poly.pdbx_seq_one_letter_code
_entity_poly.pdbx_strand_id
1 'polypeptide(L)'
;MNDELKQTSLLNEENKALIGEPLSKEEERLIVMHTISHLYKDDKTVRDPVHGDILLNHLEVRVIDTEMFQRLRKIRQLGTSYLVYPGAEHSRFQHSIGTLHMTHTLLQHVSTNRFSQYTVFSDDSDENLRELQDKAFRLVVRLAALLHDFQEFPFSHTLEKEGNIFKGQWKDKSLNCDLLGKDSEVYKAIFNYIYEFLKKPILDDAQEVTYSADKMAKVESAFGKLEEKRSFAERLARTIIVFAYMIILEGKAEEKTKGKGEEKTKGKGEEKTKGKETDKPNEVELAEELFETKEIIEYLVDKKFLIAGSQLVSNTICADLLDYLSRDFFFSGIKKTYDERFLKYAVVCDNGELKPCPVFAYRVITRTGEIRNSVLSSLFDLIELRYSLAELVHTHKTKNSFSAMVIEAFNYYYQSLSEEEQKEFNKMVSKMGDDELLAYLRSENPTSKYILDYYFQRRPYKEYLLWDSEALGNPELIWQFDLKSDNGKSISYLRDNPKERLYLESLLSKSLSDLLKINLQEGSCLIYVMPPPKKLYKEMETYVVYTGEQSTKTVSKLSALGGENTSSDQPLLIEMGSIIRRIKNQRQNLRTKYADLWHVSLFLIPKIEEIVLDVNYVANCARDLIESFFKKLGYQVNIKKGDIPSCFNGAKGELMKKVEDSLDLKKRAQGENQVEITFENIWNSLFPPKLF
;
A
#
# COMPACT_ATOMS: atom_id res chain seq x y z
N MET A 1 2.40 -72.43 23.61
CA MET A 1 1.74 -71.77 22.46
C MET A 1 0.40 -71.13 22.81
N ASN A 2 -0.61 -71.81 23.38
CA ASN A 2 -1.89 -71.15 23.71
C ASN A 2 -1.91 -70.36 25.04
N ASP A 3 -0.99 -70.63 25.98
CA ASP A 3 -0.92 -69.88 27.24
C ASP A 3 -0.01 -68.63 27.15
N GLU A 4 1.00 -68.63 26.27
CA GLU A 4 1.82 -67.44 25.97
C GLU A 4 1.01 -66.37 25.21
N LEU A 5 0.09 -66.78 24.33
CA LEU A 5 -0.78 -65.85 23.59
C LEU A 5 -1.80 -65.14 24.49
N LYS A 6 -2.21 -65.76 25.61
CA LYS A 6 -3.11 -65.14 26.61
C LYS A 6 -2.37 -64.20 27.56
N GLN A 7 -1.11 -64.48 27.91
CA GLN A 7 -0.31 -63.53 28.70
C GLN A 7 0.07 -62.29 27.89
N THR A 8 0.35 -62.41 26.58
CA THR A 8 0.56 -61.23 25.72
C THR A 8 -0.70 -60.41 25.45
N SER A 9 -1.90 -60.99 25.54
CA SER A 9 -3.15 -60.22 25.40
C SER A 9 -3.53 -59.47 26.69
N LEU A 10 -3.25 -60.06 27.86
CA LEU A 10 -3.49 -59.40 29.16
C LEU A 10 -2.46 -58.30 29.45
N LEU A 11 -1.20 -58.47 29.04
CA LEU A 11 -0.16 -57.43 29.09
C LEU A 11 -0.41 -56.26 28.11
N ASN A 12 -1.25 -56.45 27.09
CA ASN A 12 -1.66 -55.40 26.15
C ASN A 12 -2.95 -54.66 26.55
N GLU A 13 -3.74 -55.19 27.50
CA GLU A 13 -4.88 -54.47 28.08
C GLU A 13 -4.48 -53.65 29.31
N GLU A 14 -3.52 -54.11 30.12
CA GLU A 14 -2.99 -53.31 31.23
C GLU A 14 -2.07 -52.15 30.76
N ASN A 15 -1.38 -52.29 29.62
CA ASN A 15 -0.63 -51.17 29.01
C ASN A 15 -1.49 -50.20 28.18
N LYS A 16 -2.78 -50.48 27.97
CA LYS A 16 -3.74 -49.50 27.43
C LYS A 16 -4.28 -48.55 28.51
N ALA A 17 -4.02 -48.83 29.79
CA ALA A 17 -4.44 -47.99 30.91
C ALA A 17 -3.47 -46.85 31.25
N LEU A 18 -2.46 -46.60 30.40
CA LEU A 18 -1.48 -45.50 30.52
C LEU A 18 -1.33 -44.68 29.24
N ILE A 19 -2.27 -44.83 28.29
CA ILE A 19 -2.51 -43.82 27.25
C ILE A 19 -3.41 -42.80 27.94
N GLY A 20 -2.88 -41.61 28.26
CA GLY A 20 -3.69 -40.53 28.81
C GLY A 20 -4.91 -40.29 27.93
N GLU A 21 -6.07 -40.00 28.53
CA GLU A 21 -7.25 -39.63 27.75
C GLU A 21 -6.88 -38.51 26.75
N PRO A 22 -7.32 -38.60 25.49
CA PRO A 22 -7.03 -37.58 24.50
C PRO A 22 -7.55 -36.23 25.00
N LEU A 23 -6.75 -35.18 24.81
CA LEU A 23 -7.06 -33.82 25.23
C LEU A 23 -8.45 -33.42 24.73
N SER A 24 -9.35 -33.06 25.65
CA SER A 24 -10.69 -32.57 25.27
C SER A 24 -10.59 -31.22 24.58
N LYS A 25 -11.62 -30.86 23.80
CA LYS A 25 -11.69 -29.54 23.13
C LYS A 25 -11.64 -28.37 24.12
N GLU A 26 -12.20 -28.55 25.32
CA GLU A 26 -12.19 -27.54 26.37
C GLU A 26 -10.79 -27.38 26.97
N GLU A 27 -10.11 -28.50 27.26
CA GLU A 27 -8.72 -28.47 27.73
C GLU A 27 -7.78 -27.84 26.70
N GLU A 28 -7.94 -28.15 25.41
CA GLU A 28 -7.17 -27.48 24.35
C GLU A 28 -7.39 -25.96 24.35
N ARG A 29 -8.66 -25.51 24.43
CA ARG A 29 -8.99 -24.08 24.50
C ARG A 29 -8.35 -23.40 25.70
N LEU A 30 -8.30 -24.05 26.85
CA LEU A 30 -7.64 -23.54 28.05
C LEU A 30 -6.13 -23.36 27.85
N ILE A 31 -5.47 -24.32 27.18
CA ILE A 31 -4.05 -24.21 26.84
C ILE A 31 -3.81 -23.05 25.87
N VAL A 32 -4.63 -22.94 24.82
CA VAL A 32 -4.55 -21.84 23.85
C VAL A 32 -4.76 -20.50 24.55
N MET A 33 -5.78 -20.38 25.39
CA MET A 33 -6.07 -19.18 26.20
C MET A 33 -4.89 -18.77 27.07
N HIS A 34 -4.32 -19.71 27.82
CA HIS A 34 -3.17 -19.44 28.67
C HIS A 34 -1.95 -18.99 27.85
N THR A 35 -1.69 -19.68 26.74
CA THR A 35 -0.59 -19.33 25.83
C THR A 35 -0.78 -17.95 25.22
N ILE A 36 -1.96 -17.62 24.69
CA ILE A 36 -2.26 -16.29 24.13
C ILE A 36 -2.17 -15.20 25.19
N SER A 37 -2.64 -15.46 26.40
CA SER A 37 -2.53 -14.51 27.51
C SER A 37 -1.07 -14.23 27.89
N HIS A 38 -0.23 -15.26 27.90
CA HIS A 38 1.22 -15.09 28.08
C HIS A 38 1.83 -14.29 26.92
N LEU A 39 1.58 -14.67 25.67
CA LEU A 39 2.10 -13.98 24.48
C LEU A 39 1.73 -12.49 24.42
N TYR A 40 0.54 -12.12 24.91
CA TYR A 40 0.02 -10.76 24.89
C TYR A 40 0.49 -9.87 26.05
N LYS A 41 1.15 -10.44 27.06
CA LYS A 41 1.64 -9.69 28.21
C LYS A 41 2.82 -8.79 27.83
N ASP A 42 2.85 -7.58 28.39
CA ASP A 42 3.95 -6.63 28.22
C ASP A 42 5.30 -7.22 28.70
N ASP A 43 6.32 -7.10 27.86
CA ASP A 43 7.68 -7.62 28.09
C ASP A 43 8.69 -6.47 28.13
N LYS A 44 8.61 -5.58 27.12
CA LYS A 44 9.64 -4.58 26.88
C LYS A 44 9.03 -3.22 26.58
N THR A 45 9.69 -2.18 27.08
CA THR A 45 9.40 -0.79 26.71
C THR A 45 10.46 -0.28 25.74
N VAL A 46 10.02 0.36 24.65
CA VAL A 46 10.89 1.05 23.70
C VAL A 46 10.57 2.54 23.72
N ARG A 47 11.61 3.38 23.84
CA ARG A 47 11.45 4.83 23.74
C ARG A 47 11.46 5.26 22.26
N ASP A 48 10.34 5.80 21.81
CA ASP A 48 10.16 6.39 20.49
C ASP A 48 10.10 7.93 20.59
N PRO A 49 10.75 8.68 19.69
CA PRO A 49 10.79 10.15 19.75
C PRO A 49 9.45 10.83 19.41
N VAL A 50 8.55 10.14 18.72
CA VAL A 50 7.22 10.65 18.32
C VAL A 50 6.18 10.29 19.38
N HIS A 51 6.17 9.02 19.82
CA HIS A 51 5.10 8.48 20.68
C HIS A 51 5.50 8.32 22.16
N GLY A 52 6.75 8.55 22.51
CA GLY A 52 7.23 8.33 23.88
C GLY A 52 7.45 6.84 24.18
N ASP A 53 6.91 6.34 25.28
CA ASP A 53 7.13 4.94 25.69
C ASP A 53 6.13 4.01 24.99
N ILE A 54 6.64 3.05 24.23
CA ILE A 54 5.86 2.03 23.53
C ILE A 54 6.06 0.70 24.24
N LEU A 55 4.97 0.11 24.72
CA LEU A 55 4.92 -1.22 25.34
C LEU A 55 4.76 -2.31 24.27
N LEU A 56 5.68 -3.27 24.31
CA LEU A 56 5.73 -4.43 23.43
C LEU A 56 5.46 -5.69 24.26
N ASN A 57 4.62 -6.57 23.73
CA ASN A 57 4.36 -7.86 24.36
C ASN A 57 5.44 -8.90 24.02
N HIS A 58 5.41 -10.03 24.73
CA HIS A 58 6.38 -11.11 24.54
C HIS A 58 6.48 -11.59 23.09
N LEU A 59 5.35 -11.76 22.39
CA LEU A 59 5.36 -12.20 20.99
C LEU A 59 6.03 -11.16 20.07
N GLU A 60 5.66 -9.89 20.23
CA GLU A 60 6.17 -8.79 19.41
C GLU A 60 7.67 -8.62 19.56
N VAL A 61 8.21 -8.74 20.78
CA VAL A 61 9.66 -8.69 21.02
C VAL A 61 10.38 -9.79 20.24
N ARG A 62 9.85 -11.02 20.22
CA ARG A 62 10.45 -12.14 19.48
C ARG A 62 10.45 -11.91 17.98
N VAL A 63 9.39 -11.34 17.43
CA VAL A 63 9.30 -11.00 16.00
C VAL A 63 10.25 -9.86 15.66
N ILE A 64 10.31 -8.83 16.52
CA ILE A 64 11.20 -7.68 16.35
C ILE A 64 12.67 -8.10 16.34
N ASP A 65 13.06 -9.04 17.19
CA ASP A 65 14.44 -9.51 17.34
C ASP A 65 14.89 -10.49 16.22
N THR A 66 14.08 -10.70 15.16
CA THR A 66 14.50 -11.45 13.97
C THR A 66 15.38 -10.60 13.03
N GLU A 67 16.32 -11.22 12.31
CA GLU A 67 17.21 -10.50 11.40
C GLU A 67 16.43 -9.80 10.29
N MET A 68 15.44 -10.50 9.73
CA MET A 68 14.57 -9.93 8.70
C MET A 68 13.75 -8.73 9.19
N PHE A 69 13.34 -8.66 10.46
CA PHE A 69 12.68 -7.47 10.99
C PHE A 69 13.69 -6.35 11.28
N GLN A 70 14.87 -6.70 11.81
CA GLN A 70 15.96 -5.75 12.00
C GLN A 70 16.47 -5.14 10.68
N ARG A 71 16.33 -5.84 9.54
CA ARG A 71 16.57 -5.30 8.19
C ARG A 71 15.87 -3.97 7.96
N LEU A 72 14.65 -3.80 8.48
CA LEU A 72 13.87 -2.57 8.32
C LEU A 72 14.55 -1.33 8.91
N ARG A 73 15.59 -1.48 9.74
CA ARG A 73 16.43 -0.36 10.21
C ARG A 73 17.28 0.25 9.10
N LYS A 74 17.60 -0.54 8.08
CA LYS A 74 18.43 -0.15 6.94
C LYS A 74 17.62 0.35 5.75
N ILE A 75 16.30 0.45 5.89
CA ILE A 75 15.38 0.93 4.86
C ILE A 75 14.75 2.23 5.35
N ARG A 76 15.04 3.34 4.67
CA ARG A 76 14.54 4.66 5.03
C ARG A 76 13.07 4.79 4.66
N GLN A 77 12.26 5.37 5.55
CA GLN A 77 10.82 5.55 5.34
C GLN A 77 10.53 6.40 4.09
N LEU A 78 11.30 7.47 3.89
CA LEU A 78 11.06 8.48 2.87
C LEU A 78 12.01 8.37 1.66
N GLY A 79 12.61 7.19 1.44
CA GLY A 79 13.51 6.93 0.32
C GLY A 79 14.65 7.95 0.24
N THR A 80 14.77 8.67 -0.88
CA THR A 80 15.83 9.66 -1.13
C THR A 80 15.62 11.02 -0.45
N SER A 81 14.54 11.20 0.32
CA SER A 81 14.21 12.49 0.96
C SER A 81 15.28 12.96 1.95
N TYR A 82 16.05 12.05 2.56
CA TYR A 82 17.14 12.38 3.49
C TYR A 82 18.23 13.28 2.86
N LEU A 83 18.37 13.25 1.53
CA LEU A 83 19.32 14.09 0.80
C LEU A 83 18.90 15.56 0.73
N VAL A 84 17.60 15.84 0.94
CA VAL A 84 17.00 17.17 1.01
C VAL A 84 16.73 17.57 2.46
N TYR A 85 16.17 16.65 3.25
CA TYR A 85 15.80 16.82 4.65
C TYR A 85 16.74 15.95 5.50
N PRO A 86 17.85 16.47 6.05
CA PRO A 86 18.85 15.63 6.72
C PRO A 86 18.35 14.89 7.96
N GLY A 87 17.20 15.30 8.52
CA GLY A 87 16.55 14.57 9.62
C GLY A 87 15.71 13.37 9.16
N ALA A 88 15.33 13.28 7.88
CA ALA A 88 14.50 12.23 7.31
C ALA A 88 15.27 10.90 7.10
N GLU A 89 16.08 10.51 8.08
CA GLU A 89 16.82 9.25 8.14
C GLU A 89 16.07 8.15 8.92
N HIS A 90 14.87 8.45 9.42
CA HIS A 90 14.07 7.46 10.13
C HIS A 90 13.72 6.27 9.24
N SER A 91 13.71 5.10 9.87
CA SER A 91 13.63 3.83 9.17
C SER A 91 12.23 3.23 9.27
N ARG A 92 11.89 2.35 8.31
CA ARG A 92 10.66 1.52 8.33
C ARG A 92 10.49 0.78 9.66
N PHE A 93 11.58 0.37 10.31
CA PHE A 93 11.56 -0.27 11.64
C PHE A 93 10.82 0.56 12.70
N GLN A 94 11.12 1.86 12.80
CA GLN A 94 10.50 2.74 13.80
C GLN A 94 9.04 3.01 13.45
N HIS A 95 8.75 3.17 12.15
CA HIS A 95 7.40 3.31 11.64
C HIS A 95 6.53 2.08 11.96
N SER A 96 7.00 0.85 11.71
CA SER A 96 6.27 -0.38 12.04
C SER A 96 5.93 -0.50 13.53
N ILE A 97 6.85 -0.14 14.42
CA ILE A 97 6.59 -0.12 15.88
C ILE A 97 5.60 0.97 16.24
N GLY A 98 5.70 2.16 15.63
CA GLY A 98 4.77 3.25 15.84
C GLY A 98 3.36 2.95 15.33
N THR A 99 3.22 2.28 14.18
CA THR A 99 1.94 1.80 13.65
C THR A 99 1.30 0.76 14.57
N LEU A 100 2.09 -0.14 15.15
CA LEU A 100 1.62 -1.04 16.22
C LEU A 100 1.12 -0.26 17.44
N HIS A 101 1.86 0.76 17.88
CA HIS A 101 1.44 1.61 19.01
C HIS A 101 0.12 2.32 18.71
N MET A 102 0.00 2.95 17.54
CA MET A 102 -1.23 3.64 17.13
C MET A 102 -2.41 2.67 16.99
N THR A 103 -2.16 1.44 16.53
CA THR A 103 -3.19 0.38 16.48
C THR A 103 -3.70 0.06 17.89
N HIS A 104 -2.80 -0.07 18.87
CA HIS A 104 -3.18 -0.25 20.25
C HIS A 104 -3.95 0.94 20.83
N THR A 105 -3.51 2.16 20.57
CA THR A 105 -4.19 3.39 20.99
C THR A 105 -5.62 3.46 20.42
N LEU A 106 -5.81 3.13 19.15
CA LEU A 106 -7.15 3.03 18.54
C LEU A 106 -8.00 1.95 19.20
N LEU A 107 -7.45 0.76 19.46
CA LEU A 107 -8.16 -0.31 20.19
C LEU A 107 -8.58 0.12 21.59
N GLN A 108 -7.75 0.87 22.33
CA GLN A 108 -8.10 1.41 23.65
C GLN A 108 -9.25 2.43 23.55
N HIS A 109 -9.21 3.31 22.54
CA HIS A 109 -10.31 4.26 22.31
C HIS A 109 -11.61 3.55 21.94
N VAL A 110 -11.56 2.54 21.08
CA VAL A 110 -12.74 1.69 20.77
C VAL A 110 -13.27 1.03 22.03
N SER A 111 -12.39 0.43 22.83
CA SER A 111 -12.77 -0.33 24.04
C SER A 111 -13.40 0.55 25.12
N THR A 112 -12.98 1.82 25.21
CA THR A 112 -13.51 2.78 26.21
C THR A 112 -14.68 3.62 25.68
N ASN A 113 -14.98 3.53 24.39
CA ASN A 113 -16.07 4.28 23.78
C ASN A 113 -17.40 3.54 23.96
N ARG A 114 -18.24 4.04 24.86
CA ARG A 114 -19.60 3.50 25.13
C ARG A 114 -20.55 3.47 23.92
N PHE A 115 -20.20 4.14 22.82
CA PHE A 115 -20.99 4.14 21.59
C PHE A 115 -20.49 3.11 20.57
N SER A 116 -19.35 2.47 20.82
CA SER A 116 -18.92 1.31 20.06
C SER A 116 -19.88 0.15 20.30
N GLN A 117 -20.34 -0.49 19.22
CA GLN A 117 -21.15 -1.71 19.36
C GLN A 117 -20.28 -2.87 19.85
N TYR A 118 -19.03 -2.90 19.37
CA TYR A 118 -18.05 -3.91 19.74
C TYR A 118 -16.92 -3.27 20.56
N THR A 119 -16.79 -3.72 21.80
CA THR A 119 -15.64 -3.42 22.70
C THR A 119 -14.88 -4.69 23.08
N VAL A 120 -15.49 -5.85 22.81
CA VAL A 120 -14.93 -7.19 22.90
C VAL A 120 -15.08 -7.82 21.51
N PHE A 121 -13.98 -8.33 20.96
CA PHE A 121 -13.94 -8.83 19.58
C PHE A 121 -14.33 -10.31 19.48
N SER A 122 -15.51 -10.63 20.00
CA SER A 122 -16.12 -11.96 19.98
C SER A 122 -17.64 -11.85 20.21
N ASP A 123 -18.43 -12.65 19.48
CA ASP A 123 -19.87 -12.85 19.76
C ASP A 123 -20.16 -14.21 20.42
N ASP A 124 -19.14 -14.93 20.89
CA ASP A 124 -19.36 -16.23 21.51
C ASP A 124 -20.05 -16.09 22.87
N SER A 125 -20.97 -17.01 23.16
CA SER A 125 -21.69 -17.08 24.43
C SER A 125 -20.85 -17.66 25.57
N ASP A 126 -19.83 -18.46 25.24
CA ASP A 126 -18.88 -19.01 26.21
C ASP A 126 -17.91 -17.90 26.64
N GLU A 127 -17.92 -17.56 27.93
CA GLU A 127 -17.09 -16.49 28.50
C GLU A 127 -15.59 -16.73 28.32
N ASN A 128 -15.14 -17.99 28.41
CA ASN A 128 -13.74 -18.32 28.17
C ASN A 128 -13.41 -18.15 26.69
N LEU A 129 -14.26 -18.63 25.77
CA LEU A 129 -13.97 -18.47 24.35
C LEU A 129 -14.01 -16.99 23.93
N ARG A 130 -14.92 -16.22 24.52
CA ARG A 130 -15.05 -14.78 24.31
C ARG A 130 -13.81 -14.00 24.78
N GLU A 131 -13.29 -14.32 25.96
CA GLU A 131 -12.04 -13.74 26.47
C GLU A 131 -10.85 -14.13 25.58
N LEU A 132 -10.79 -15.38 25.11
CA LEU A 132 -9.70 -15.88 24.26
C LEU A 132 -9.68 -15.12 22.95
N GLN A 133 -10.83 -15.05 22.27
CA GLN A 133 -10.96 -14.42 20.97
C GLN A 133 -10.67 -12.92 21.02
N ASP A 134 -11.07 -12.22 22.09
CA ASP A 134 -10.73 -10.80 22.26
C ASP A 134 -9.23 -10.58 22.38
N LYS A 135 -8.56 -11.33 23.27
CA LYS A 135 -7.10 -11.25 23.45
C LYS A 135 -6.35 -11.65 22.18
N ALA A 136 -6.77 -12.75 21.56
CA ALA A 136 -6.18 -13.24 20.32
C ALA A 136 -6.33 -12.22 19.20
N PHE A 137 -7.51 -11.62 19.02
CA PHE A 137 -7.74 -10.55 18.04
C PHE A 137 -6.79 -9.37 18.27
N ARG A 138 -6.67 -8.88 19.50
CA ARG A 138 -5.78 -7.77 19.87
C ARG A 138 -4.31 -8.10 19.63
N LEU A 139 -3.89 -9.34 19.88
CA LEU A 139 -2.55 -9.83 19.60
C LEU A 139 -2.28 -9.85 18.09
N VAL A 140 -3.15 -10.47 17.30
CA VAL A 140 -2.93 -10.63 15.85
C VAL A 140 -3.04 -9.32 15.08
N VAL A 141 -3.91 -8.39 15.48
CA VAL A 141 -4.03 -7.08 14.80
C VAL A 141 -2.82 -6.19 15.09
N ARG A 142 -2.25 -6.26 16.30
CA ARG A 142 -0.98 -5.59 16.62
C ARG A 142 0.20 -6.22 15.88
N LEU A 143 0.23 -7.55 15.76
CA LEU A 143 1.21 -8.25 14.93
C LEU A 143 1.08 -7.87 13.45
N ALA A 144 -0.14 -7.78 12.92
CA ALA A 144 -0.40 -7.32 11.57
C ALA A 144 0.09 -5.88 11.35
N ALA A 145 -0.15 -4.99 12.31
CA ALA A 145 0.37 -3.62 12.31
C ALA A 145 1.90 -3.58 12.31
N LEU A 146 2.56 -4.44 13.09
CA LEU A 146 4.01 -4.56 13.10
C LEU A 146 4.55 -5.03 11.75
N LEU A 147 3.87 -5.98 11.11
CA LEU A 147 4.33 -6.63 9.89
C LEU A 147 3.85 -5.95 8.59
N HIS A 148 3.00 -4.93 8.62
CA HIS A 148 2.34 -4.40 7.41
C HIS A 148 3.29 -3.98 6.27
N ASP A 149 4.48 -3.48 6.64
CA ASP A 149 5.58 -3.02 5.79
C ASP A 149 6.77 -4.01 5.74
N PHE A 150 6.63 -5.23 6.29
CA PHE A 150 7.73 -6.21 6.41
C PHE A 150 8.35 -6.64 5.08
N GLN A 151 7.56 -6.59 4.00
CA GLN A 151 8.01 -6.93 2.64
C GLN A 151 8.67 -5.75 1.90
N GLU A 152 8.75 -4.56 2.49
CA GLU A 152 9.31 -3.40 1.81
C GLU A 152 10.74 -3.67 1.33
N PHE A 153 10.95 -3.43 0.04
CA PHE A 153 12.27 -3.44 -0.58
C PHE A 153 13.04 -2.15 -0.23
N PRO A 154 14.37 -2.14 -0.40
CA PRO A 154 15.17 -0.92 -0.34
C PRO A 154 14.56 0.20 -1.20
N PHE A 155 14.57 1.43 -0.68
CA PHE A 155 13.91 2.61 -1.25
C PHE A 155 12.38 2.49 -1.44
N SER A 156 11.76 1.39 -1.03
CA SER A 156 10.30 1.21 -0.90
C SER A 156 9.50 1.80 -2.07
N HIS A 157 8.71 2.85 -1.82
CA HIS A 157 7.86 3.50 -2.81
C HIS A 157 8.62 4.06 -4.02
N THR A 158 9.90 4.40 -3.90
CA THR A 158 10.71 4.84 -5.05
C THR A 158 10.87 3.72 -6.07
N LEU A 159 11.14 2.47 -5.68
CA LEU A 159 11.26 1.36 -6.64
C LEU A 159 9.90 0.74 -6.98
N GLU A 160 8.99 0.64 -6.01
CA GLU A 160 7.69 0.00 -6.21
C GLU A 160 6.65 0.88 -6.94
N LYS A 161 6.54 2.16 -6.55
CA LYS A 161 5.46 3.05 -7.03
C LYS A 161 5.96 4.04 -8.08
N GLU A 162 7.07 4.73 -7.81
CA GLU A 162 7.68 5.71 -8.72
C GLU A 162 8.30 4.99 -9.92
N GLY A 163 9.17 4.00 -9.67
CA GLY A 163 9.82 3.19 -10.70
C GLY A 163 8.97 2.07 -11.29
N ASN A 164 7.90 1.63 -10.60
CA ASN A 164 7.04 0.51 -11.02
C ASN A 164 7.84 -0.78 -11.36
N ILE A 165 8.90 -1.06 -10.60
CA ILE A 165 9.84 -2.15 -10.86
C ILE A 165 9.36 -3.44 -10.21
N PHE A 166 9.07 -3.40 -8.91
CA PHE A 166 8.57 -4.54 -8.18
C PHE A 166 7.05 -4.59 -8.21
N LYS A 167 6.51 -5.81 -8.09
CA LYS A 167 5.08 -5.98 -7.81
C LYS A 167 4.79 -5.34 -6.45
N GLY A 168 3.71 -4.58 -6.37
CA GLY A 168 3.32 -3.96 -5.10
C GLY A 168 3.19 -5.00 -3.97
N GLN A 169 3.44 -4.54 -2.75
CA GLN A 169 3.43 -5.33 -1.52
C GLN A 169 2.32 -6.39 -1.44
N TRP A 170 2.70 -7.55 -0.94
CA TRP A 170 1.95 -8.80 -0.71
C TRP A 170 1.35 -9.44 -1.96
N LYS A 171 1.72 -8.98 -3.16
CA LYS A 171 1.30 -9.61 -4.42
C LYS A 171 2.18 -10.78 -4.85
N ASP A 172 3.41 -10.87 -4.33
CA ASP A 172 4.31 -11.99 -4.63
C ASP A 172 4.15 -13.10 -3.60
N LYS A 173 3.40 -14.13 -3.98
CA LYS A 173 3.11 -15.30 -3.14
C LYS A 173 4.39 -16.01 -2.66
N SER A 174 5.39 -16.17 -3.53
CA SER A 174 6.63 -16.86 -3.18
C SER A 174 7.37 -16.11 -2.09
N LEU A 175 7.49 -14.79 -2.24
CA LEU A 175 8.16 -13.95 -1.25
C LEU A 175 7.37 -13.91 0.08
N ASN A 176 6.05 -13.93 0.04
CA ASN A 176 5.23 -14.00 1.26
C ASN A 176 5.50 -15.32 2.02
N CYS A 177 5.63 -16.46 1.33
CA CYS A 177 6.00 -17.73 1.93
C CYS A 177 7.44 -17.72 2.48
N ASP A 178 8.39 -17.08 1.79
CA ASP A 178 9.77 -16.93 2.28
C ASP A 178 9.83 -16.10 3.57
N LEU A 179 8.96 -15.07 3.69
CA LEU A 179 8.94 -14.13 4.82
C LEU A 179 8.12 -14.61 6.02
N LEU A 180 7.01 -15.33 5.79
CA LEU A 180 6.06 -15.71 6.85
C LEU A 180 5.76 -17.21 6.92
N GLY A 181 6.22 -18.00 5.94
CA GLY A 181 5.98 -19.45 5.89
C GLY A 181 6.75 -20.24 6.94
N LYS A 182 6.56 -21.57 6.97
CA LYS A 182 7.12 -22.47 7.99
C LYS A 182 8.65 -22.36 8.15
N ASP A 183 9.36 -22.02 7.08
CA ASP A 183 10.82 -21.92 7.12
C ASP A 183 11.33 -20.51 7.41
N SER A 184 10.44 -19.53 7.53
CA SER A 184 10.79 -18.14 7.81
C SER A 184 11.31 -17.94 9.23
N GLU A 185 12.12 -16.90 9.42
CA GLU A 185 12.60 -16.49 10.75
C GLU A 185 11.46 -16.09 11.68
N VAL A 186 10.45 -15.40 11.16
CA VAL A 186 9.27 -14.97 11.94
C VAL A 186 8.52 -16.20 12.46
N TYR A 187 8.25 -17.18 11.60
CA TYR A 187 7.64 -18.44 12.03
C TYR A 187 8.48 -19.13 13.10
N LYS A 188 9.78 -19.30 12.86
CA LYS A 188 10.69 -19.96 13.80
C LYS A 188 10.74 -19.24 15.14
N ALA A 189 10.76 -17.91 15.15
CA ALA A 189 10.75 -17.11 16.38
C ALA A 189 9.48 -17.32 17.20
N ILE A 190 8.31 -17.26 16.55
CA ILE A 190 7.00 -17.48 17.20
C ILE A 190 6.89 -18.93 17.69
N PHE A 191 7.18 -19.90 16.83
CA PHE A 191 7.13 -21.33 17.14
C PHE A 191 8.06 -21.69 18.30
N ASN A 192 9.33 -21.30 18.24
CA ASN A 192 10.30 -21.62 19.28
C ASN A 192 9.87 -21.00 20.62
N TYR A 193 9.37 -19.76 20.60
CA TYR A 193 8.93 -19.11 21.84
C TYR A 193 7.75 -19.83 22.49
N ILE A 194 6.72 -20.18 21.70
CA ILE A 194 5.58 -20.97 22.16
C ILE A 194 6.04 -22.34 22.66
N TYR A 195 6.90 -23.03 21.90
CA TYR A 195 7.36 -24.36 22.26
C TYR A 195 8.17 -24.38 23.57
N GLU A 196 9.07 -23.41 23.76
CA GLU A 196 9.82 -23.27 25.00
C GLU A 196 8.93 -22.87 26.18
N PHE A 197 7.93 -22.00 25.97
CA PHE A 197 6.92 -21.69 26.97
C PHE A 197 6.17 -22.96 27.43
N LEU A 198 5.69 -23.78 26.49
CA LEU A 198 4.96 -25.01 26.81
C LEU A 198 5.80 -26.06 27.56
N LYS A 199 7.13 -25.98 27.52
CA LYS A 199 8.04 -26.87 28.27
C LYS A 199 8.20 -26.47 29.73
N LYS A 200 7.96 -25.20 30.08
CA LYS A 200 8.14 -24.71 31.45
C LYS A 200 7.07 -25.26 32.40
N PRO A 201 7.37 -25.38 33.70
CA PRO A 201 6.34 -25.61 34.71
C PRO A 201 5.40 -24.41 34.81
N ILE A 202 4.09 -24.63 34.84
CA ILE A 202 3.09 -23.54 34.94
C ILE A 202 3.28 -22.67 36.19
N LEU A 203 3.82 -23.23 37.27
CA LEU A 203 4.07 -22.50 38.52
C LEU A 203 5.03 -21.31 38.36
N ASP A 204 5.90 -21.33 37.34
CA ASP A 204 6.78 -20.19 37.03
C ASP A 204 5.99 -19.01 36.42
N ASP A 205 4.82 -19.28 35.83
CA ASP A 205 3.97 -18.31 35.13
C ASP A 205 2.73 -17.86 35.94
N ALA A 206 2.44 -18.53 37.07
CA ALA A 206 1.28 -18.22 37.92
C ALA A 206 1.33 -16.80 38.56
N GLN A 207 2.50 -16.16 38.55
CA GLN A 207 2.66 -14.74 38.94
C GLN A 207 2.35 -13.77 37.80
N GLU A 208 2.23 -14.26 36.57
CA GLU A 208 2.20 -13.45 35.35
C GLU A 208 0.83 -13.38 34.68
N VAL A 209 -0.04 -14.38 34.87
CA VAL A 209 -1.38 -14.46 34.26
C VAL A 209 -2.46 -14.53 35.33
N THR A 210 -3.37 -13.55 35.35
CA THR A 210 -4.42 -13.44 36.38
C THR A 210 -5.62 -14.33 36.06
N TYR A 211 -5.66 -15.54 36.63
CA TYR A 211 -6.86 -16.41 36.63
C TYR A 211 -7.38 -16.66 38.05
N SER A 212 -8.63 -17.12 38.16
CA SER A 212 -9.13 -17.70 39.42
C SER A 212 -8.38 -19.00 39.73
N ALA A 213 -8.26 -19.35 41.02
CA ALA A 213 -7.57 -20.57 41.44
C ALA A 213 -8.15 -21.84 40.79
N ASP A 214 -9.48 -21.90 40.61
CA ASP A 214 -10.16 -23.00 39.92
C ASP A 214 -9.79 -23.09 38.43
N LYS A 215 -9.73 -21.95 37.73
CA LYS A 215 -9.32 -21.90 36.33
C LYS A 215 -7.85 -22.26 36.15
N MET A 216 -6.97 -21.84 37.07
CA MET A 216 -5.56 -22.26 37.08
C MET A 216 -5.41 -23.77 37.23
N ALA A 217 -6.12 -24.41 38.17
CA ALA A 217 -6.03 -25.86 38.36
C ALA A 217 -6.47 -26.65 37.10
N LYS A 218 -7.49 -26.15 36.39
CA LYS A 218 -7.93 -26.72 35.10
C LYS A 218 -6.88 -26.57 34.00
N VAL A 219 -6.22 -25.41 33.92
CA VAL A 219 -5.11 -25.17 32.98
C VAL A 219 -3.94 -26.10 33.30
N GLU A 220 -3.57 -26.25 34.57
CA GLU A 220 -2.51 -27.16 35.02
C GLU A 220 -2.79 -28.62 34.63
N SER A 221 -4.01 -29.08 34.89
CA SER A 221 -4.46 -30.41 34.46
C SER A 221 -4.36 -30.58 32.94
N ALA A 222 -4.83 -29.59 32.15
CA ALA A 222 -4.80 -29.64 30.70
C ALA A 222 -3.37 -29.68 30.14
N PHE A 223 -2.46 -28.85 30.67
CA PHE A 223 -1.05 -28.83 30.27
C PHE A 223 -0.32 -30.15 30.59
N GLY A 224 -0.66 -30.78 31.72
CA GLY A 224 -0.12 -32.09 32.09
C GLY A 224 -0.48 -33.20 31.10
N LYS A 225 -1.62 -33.09 30.41
CA LYS A 225 -2.10 -34.02 29.38
C LYS A 225 -1.55 -33.71 27.98
N LEU A 226 -0.88 -32.57 27.76
CA LEU A 226 -0.38 -32.20 26.44
C LEU A 226 0.90 -32.97 26.09
N GLU A 227 0.75 -34.14 25.47
CA GLU A 227 1.86 -35.00 25.05
C GLU A 227 2.63 -34.40 23.86
N GLU A 228 1.94 -33.95 22.81
CA GLU A 228 2.56 -33.42 21.58
C GLU A 228 2.76 -31.89 21.59
N LYS A 229 3.50 -31.36 22.57
CA LYS A 229 3.76 -29.91 22.72
C LYS A 229 4.30 -29.24 21.46
N ARG A 230 5.13 -29.96 20.70
CA ARG A 230 5.71 -29.46 19.44
C ARG A 230 4.65 -29.27 18.37
N SER A 231 3.84 -30.30 18.13
CA SER A 231 2.76 -30.27 17.12
C SER A 231 1.77 -29.14 17.43
N PHE A 232 1.39 -29.01 18.69
CA PHE A 232 0.54 -27.92 19.18
C PHE A 232 1.19 -26.53 18.94
N ALA A 233 2.47 -26.36 19.28
CA ALA A 233 3.18 -25.10 19.05
C ALA A 233 3.28 -24.75 17.55
N GLU A 234 3.55 -25.73 16.68
CA GLU A 234 3.54 -25.54 15.23
C GLU A 234 2.15 -25.05 14.77
N ARG A 235 1.08 -25.70 15.23
CA ARG A 235 -0.29 -25.35 14.88
C ARG A 235 -0.68 -23.94 15.33
N LEU A 236 -0.36 -23.58 16.57
CA LEU A 236 -0.69 -22.26 17.13
C LEU A 236 0.11 -21.15 16.45
N ALA A 237 1.43 -21.34 16.24
CA ALA A 237 2.28 -20.37 15.56
C ALA A 237 1.79 -20.07 14.13
N ARG A 238 1.45 -21.12 13.37
CA ARG A 238 0.85 -20.95 12.03
C ARG A 238 -0.44 -20.17 12.10
N THR A 239 -1.33 -20.53 13.02
CA THR A 239 -2.64 -19.88 13.14
C THR A 239 -2.51 -18.38 13.40
N ILE A 240 -1.61 -17.97 14.31
CA ILE A 240 -1.33 -16.56 14.61
C ILE A 240 -0.86 -15.80 13.36
N ILE A 241 0.09 -16.36 12.61
CA ILE A 241 0.65 -15.74 11.41
C ILE A 241 -0.40 -15.63 10.30
N VAL A 242 -1.20 -16.69 10.09
CA VAL A 242 -2.27 -16.69 9.09
C VAL A 242 -3.27 -15.56 9.38
N PHE A 243 -3.75 -15.42 10.61
CA PHE A 243 -4.69 -14.35 10.95
C PHE A 243 -4.07 -12.95 10.82
N ALA A 244 -2.81 -12.76 11.23
CA ALA A 244 -2.12 -11.48 11.01
C ALA A 244 -1.96 -11.16 9.52
N TYR A 245 -1.63 -12.15 8.70
CA TYR A 245 -1.52 -12.01 7.26
C TYR A 245 -2.87 -11.72 6.57
N MET A 246 -3.95 -12.36 7.02
CA MET A 246 -5.31 -12.08 6.53
C MET A 246 -5.70 -10.61 6.78
N ILE A 247 -5.42 -10.09 7.98
CA ILE A 247 -5.64 -8.68 8.32
C ILE A 247 -4.86 -7.76 7.36
N ILE A 248 -3.61 -8.10 7.03
CA ILE A 248 -2.78 -7.33 6.10
C ILE A 248 -3.36 -7.36 4.67
N LEU A 249 -3.83 -8.53 4.21
CA LEU A 249 -4.36 -8.70 2.86
C LEU A 249 -5.70 -7.98 2.65
N GLU A 250 -6.63 -8.10 3.59
CA GLU A 250 -7.96 -7.45 3.52
C GLU A 250 -7.81 -5.93 3.29
N GLY A 251 -6.83 -5.30 3.95
CA GLY A 251 -6.57 -3.86 3.80
C GLY A 251 -6.09 -3.48 2.40
N LYS A 252 -5.49 -4.41 1.67
CA LYS A 252 -5.02 -4.23 0.28
C LYS A 252 -6.05 -4.69 -0.75
N ALA A 253 -7.05 -5.48 -0.36
CA ALA A 253 -8.15 -5.91 -1.21
C ALA A 253 -9.21 -4.81 -1.40
N GLU A 254 -9.50 -4.01 -0.38
CA GLU A 254 -10.39 -2.83 -0.49
C GLU A 254 -9.85 -1.78 -1.49
N GLU A 255 -8.54 -1.74 -1.76
CA GLU A 255 -7.98 -0.89 -2.82
C GLU A 255 -8.28 -1.43 -4.25
N LYS A 256 -8.60 -2.72 -4.42
CA LYS A 256 -8.82 -3.38 -5.73
C LYS A 256 -10.25 -3.26 -6.28
N THR A 257 -11.26 -2.96 -5.47
CA THR A 257 -12.64 -2.73 -5.97
C THR A 257 -12.75 -1.47 -6.84
N LYS A 258 -11.66 -0.70 -6.97
CA LYS A 258 -11.48 0.47 -7.84
C LYS A 258 -11.44 0.22 -9.37
N GLY A 259 -11.85 -0.95 -9.87
CA GLY A 259 -11.66 -1.29 -11.30
C GLY A 259 -12.78 -2.04 -12.04
N LYS A 260 -13.95 -2.29 -11.43
CA LYS A 260 -15.03 -3.08 -12.08
C LYS A 260 -16.42 -2.48 -11.96
N GLY A 261 -16.53 -1.18 -11.77
CA GLY A 261 -17.80 -0.48 -11.62
C GLY A 261 -18.07 0.56 -12.69
N GLU A 262 -17.81 0.28 -13.98
CA GLU A 262 -18.24 1.17 -15.07
C GLU A 262 -18.07 0.50 -16.43
N GLU A 263 -18.81 -0.58 -16.70
CA GLU A 263 -19.18 -0.92 -18.08
C GLU A 263 -20.37 -1.89 -18.09
N LYS A 264 -21.34 -1.57 -18.96
CA LYS A 264 -22.66 -2.19 -19.15
C LYS A 264 -23.77 -1.64 -18.25
N THR A 265 -24.58 -0.74 -18.81
CA THR A 265 -25.78 -1.15 -19.57
C THR A 265 -26.47 0.04 -20.23
N LYS A 266 -26.62 0.00 -21.56
CA LYS A 266 -27.80 0.52 -22.26
C LYS A 266 -28.16 -0.46 -23.37
N GLY A 267 -29.40 -0.96 -23.34
CA GLY A 267 -30.08 -1.51 -24.51
C GLY A 267 -30.53 -2.98 -24.45
N LYS A 268 -31.77 -3.16 -23.98
CA LYS A 268 -32.82 -4.12 -24.42
C LYS A 268 -32.60 -5.63 -24.30
N GLY A 269 -33.61 -6.27 -23.70
CA GLY A 269 -33.94 -7.68 -23.89
C GLY A 269 -34.15 -8.42 -22.56
N GLU A 270 -35.41 -8.65 -22.21
CA GLU A 270 -35.79 -9.54 -21.12
C GLU A 270 -35.26 -10.96 -21.41
N GLU A 271 -34.42 -11.50 -20.54
CA GLU A 271 -34.34 -12.96 -20.33
C GLU A 271 -33.75 -13.28 -18.95
N LYS A 272 -34.55 -14.00 -18.15
CA LYS A 272 -34.18 -14.50 -16.82
C LYS A 272 -32.94 -15.39 -16.93
N THR A 273 -31.81 -14.97 -16.37
CA THR A 273 -30.67 -15.86 -16.11
C THR A 273 -30.22 -15.73 -14.67
N LYS A 274 -30.22 -16.87 -13.97
CA LYS A 274 -29.72 -17.06 -12.61
C LYS A 274 -28.31 -16.48 -12.50
N GLY A 275 -28.09 -15.62 -11.51
CA GLY A 275 -26.76 -15.09 -11.19
C GLY A 275 -25.79 -16.24 -10.89
N LYS A 276 -24.75 -16.36 -11.71
CA LYS A 276 -23.52 -17.02 -11.30
C LYS A 276 -22.75 -16.01 -10.46
N GLU A 277 -22.70 -16.24 -9.15
CA GLU A 277 -21.62 -15.74 -8.30
C GLU A 277 -20.32 -16.08 -9.00
N THR A 278 -19.53 -15.07 -9.36
CA THR A 278 -18.17 -15.32 -9.84
C THR A 278 -17.35 -15.69 -8.61
N ASP A 279 -17.09 -16.98 -8.44
CA ASP A 279 -16.10 -17.54 -7.50
C ASP A 279 -14.74 -16.85 -7.71
N LYS A 280 -14.48 -15.79 -6.95
CA LYS A 280 -13.12 -15.44 -6.59
C LYS A 280 -12.80 -16.30 -5.37
N PRO A 281 -11.69 -17.05 -5.36
CA PRO A 281 -11.27 -17.75 -4.15
C PRO A 281 -11.22 -16.73 -3.03
N ASN A 282 -11.82 -17.08 -1.90
CA ASN A 282 -11.82 -16.22 -0.72
C ASN A 282 -10.34 -15.93 -0.39
N GLU A 283 -9.97 -14.69 -0.06
CA GLU A 283 -8.58 -14.39 0.30
C GLU A 283 -8.14 -15.23 1.54
N VAL A 284 -9.12 -15.75 2.29
CA VAL A 284 -9.00 -16.81 3.30
C VAL A 284 -8.53 -18.15 2.74
N GLU A 285 -9.16 -18.68 1.69
CA GLU A 285 -8.74 -19.92 1.02
C GLU A 285 -7.33 -19.74 0.42
N LEU A 286 -7.03 -18.54 -0.05
CA LEU A 286 -5.70 -18.19 -0.57
C LEU A 286 -4.63 -18.21 0.52
N ALA A 287 -4.90 -17.66 1.71
CA ALA A 287 -3.98 -17.71 2.83
C ALA A 287 -3.80 -19.15 3.34
N GLU A 288 -4.89 -19.91 3.45
CA GLU A 288 -4.87 -21.31 3.90
C GLU A 288 -4.18 -22.25 2.88
N GLU A 289 -4.33 -21.99 1.58
CA GLU A 289 -3.63 -22.67 0.48
C GLU A 289 -2.13 -22.30 0.44
N LEU A 290 -1.77 -21.03 0.70
CA LEU A 290 -0.38 -20.53 0.66
C LEU A 290 0.52 -21.10 1.76
N PHE A 291 -0.06 -21.46 2.92
CA PHE A 291 0.71 -21.98 4.05
C PHE A 291 0.58 -23.51 4.24
N GLU A 292 -0.08 -24.21 3.30
CA GLU A 292 -0.35 -25.65 3.35
C GLU A 292 -1.07 -26.08 4.66
N THR A 293 -2.01 -25.27 5.15
CA THR A 293 -2.57 -25.43 6.50
C THR A 293 -3.89 -26.19 6.50
N LYS A 294 -3.85 -27.52 6.56
CA LYS A 294 -5.08 -28.33 6.76
C LYS A 294 -5.62 -28.32 8.20
N GLU A 295 -4.91 -27.68 9.15
CA GLU A 295 -5.24 -27.71 10.58
C GLU A 295 -4.91 -26.37 11.26
N ILE A 296 -5.67 -25.29 11.01
CA ILE A 296 -5.59 -24.06 11.82
C ILE A 296 -6.53 -24.14 13.02
N ILE A 297 -6.25 -23.38 14.08
CA ILE A 297 -7.16 -23.25 15.24
C ILE A 297 -8.27 -22.26 14.86
N GLU A 298 -9.32 -22.75 14.20
CA GLU A 298 -10.40 -21.92 13.62
C GLU A 298 -11.09 -21.01 14.63
N TYR A 299 -11.17 -21.43 15.89
CA TYR A 299 -11.84 -20.67 16.95
C TYR A 299 -10.97 -19.56 17.56
N LEU A 300 -9.69 -19.43 17.16
CA LEU A 300 -8.75 -18.50 17.78
C LEU A 300 -9.19 -17.04 17.64
N VAL A 301 -9.64 -16.65 16.45
CA VAL A 301 -10.14 -15.32 16.14
C VAL A 301 -11.49 -15.45 15.46
N ASP A 302 -12.48 -14.69 15.91
CA ASP A 302 -13.74 -14.60 15.22
C ASP A 302 -13.55 -13.86 13.89
N LYS A 303 -13.63 -14.62 12.79
CA LYS A 303 -13.34 -14.16 11.41
C LYS A 303 -14.17 -12.94 11.00
N LYS A 304 -15.32 -12.66 11.63
CA LYS A 304 -16.13 -11.48 11.27
C LYS A 304 -15.43 -10.14 11.58
N PHE A 305 -14.46 -10.12 12.49
CA PHE A 305 -13.74 -8.89 12.86
C PHE A 305 -12.52 -8.60 12.00
N LEU A 306 -12.16 -9.47 11.05
CA LEU A 306 -10.94 -9.30 10.24
C LEU A 306 -10.94 -8.00 9.43
N ILE A 307 -12.11 -7.58 8.92
CA ILE A 307 -12.27 -6.30 8.20
C ILE A 307 -12.02 -5.12 9.15
N ALA A 308 -12.63 -5.11 10.34
CA ALA A 308 -12.36 -4.06 11.33
C ALA A 308 -10.87 -4.02 11.74
N GLY A 309 -10.25 -5.19 11.93
CA GLY A 309 -8.82 -5.31 12.23
C GLY A 309 -7.95 -4.71 11.13
N SER A 310 -8.26 -5.03 9.87
CA SER A 310 -7.60 -4.47 8.69
C SER A 310 -7.74 -2.95 8.64
N GLN A 311 -8.95 -2.44 8.83
CA GLN A 311 -9.23 -1.00 8.75
C GLN A 311 -8.61 -0.19 9.90
N LEU A 312 -8.37 -0.81 11.06
CA LEU A 312 -7.59 -0.21 12.15
C LEU A 312 -6.13 0.02 11.71
N VAL A 313 -5.54 -0.94 10.98
CA VAL A 313 -4.14 -0.90 10.57
C VAL A 313 -3.93 -0.08 9.29
N SER A 314 -4.68 -0.39 8.22
CA SER A 314 -4.48 0.11 6.86
C SER A 314 -5.81 0.50 6.20
N ASN A 315 -6.27 1.72 6.47
CA ASN A 315 -7.42 2.39 5.85
C ASN A 315 -7.04 3.82 5.41
N THR A 316 -7.97 4.64 4.94
CA THR A 316 -7.71 6.05 4.65
C THR A 316 -7.30 6.82 5.89
N ILE A 317 -7.98 6.63 7.02
CA ILE A 317 -7.62 7.15 8.36
C ILE A 317 -7.48 5.96 9.31
N CYS A 318 -6.24 5.53 9.54
CA CYS A 318 -5.85 4.33 10.27
C CYS A 318 -4.55 4.54 11.05
N ALA A 319 -4.10 3.53 11.80
CA ALA A 319 -2.87 3.58 12.56
C ALA A 319 -1.62 3.88 11.71
N ASP A 320 -1.51 3.30 10.51
CA ASP A 320 -0.42 3.58 9.57
C ASP A 320 -0.33 5.08 9.23
N LEU A 321 -1.46 5.67 8.80
CA LEU A 321 -1.55 7.12 8.53
C LEU A 321 -1.13 7.96 9.74
N LEU A 322 -1.67 7.63 10.90
CA LEU A 322 -1.47 8.42 12.12
C LEU A 322 -0.03 8.40 12.60
N ASP A 323 0.68 7.28 12.42
CA ASP A 323 2.11 7.21 12.69
C ASP A 323 2.89 8.03 11.66
N TYR A 324 2.76 7.73 10.36
CA TYR A 324 3.66 8.34 9.37
C TYR A 324 3.45 9.84 9.25
N LEU A 325 2.22 10.38 9.41
CA LEU A 325 2.04 11.83 9.38
C LEU A 325 2.85 12.51 10.48
N SER A 326 2.74 12.01 11.72
CA SER A 326 3.44 12.59 12.87
C SER A 326 4.95 12.42 12.71
N ARG A 327 5.38 11.23 12.31
CA ARG A 327 6.78 10.84 12.18
C ARG A 327 7.47 11.58 11.03
N ASP A 328 6.88 11.59 9.85
CA ASP A 328 7.49 12.17 8.65
C ASP A 328 7.60 13.69 8.78
N PHE A 329 6.60 14.37 9.37
CA PHE A 329 6.71 15.79 9.66
C PHE A 329 7.78 16.08 10.72
N PHE A 330 7.83 15.28 11.80
CA PHE A 330 8.83 15.42 12.86
C PHE A 330 10.25 15.31 12.30
N PHE A 331 10.56 14.23 11.57
CA PHE A 331 11.91 13.99 11.04
C PHE A 331 12.25 14.88 9.84
N SER A 332 11.27 15.37 9.08
CA SER A 332 11.51 16.40 8.05
C SER A 332 11.70 17.81 8.62
N GLY A 333 11.53 18.00 9.94
CA GLY A 333 11.63 19.31 10.59
C GLY A 333 10.47 20.26 10.27
N ILE A 334 9.34 19.73 9.80
CA ILE A 334 8.14 20.49 9.44
C ILE A 334 7.18 20.47 10.62
N LYS A 335 6.85 21.65 11.16
CA LYS A 335 5.96 21.76 12.33
C LYS A 335 4.49 21.65 11.93
N LYS A 336 4.03 20.43 11.66
CA LYS A 336 2.64 20.07 11.40
C LYS A 336 2.28 18.80 12.17
N THR A 337 1.09 18.77 12.76
CA THR A 337 0.53 17.59 13.43
C THR A 337 -1.00 17.67 13.38
N TYR A 338 -1.68 16.57 13.70
CA TYR A 338 -3.13 16.51 13.84
C TYR A 338 -3.55 16.64 15.31
N ASP A 339 -4.81 16.99 15.52
CA ASP A 339 -5.42 17.01 16.84
C ASP A 339 -5.90 15.60 17.21
N GLU A 340 -5.53 15.07 18.37
CA GLU A 340 -5.88 13.70 18.78
C GLU A 340 -7.31 13.52 19.31
N ARG A 341 -8.10 14.59 19.50
CA ARG A 341 -9.42 14.49 20.14
C ARG A 341 -10.39 13.61 19.35
N PHE A 342 -10.24 13.51 18.02
CA PHE A 342 -11.11 12.66 17.20
C PHE A 342 -10.90 11.16 17.49
N LEU A 343 -9.74 10.74 18.04
CA LEU A 343 -9.47 9.35 18.40
C LEU A 343 -10.50 8.80 19.40
N LYS A 344 -11.01 9.64 20.30
CA LYS A 344 -12.08 9.29 21.27
C LYS A 344 -13.43 8.94 20.62
N TYR A 345 -13.56 9.14 19.30
CA TYR A 345 -14.76 8.81 18.52
C TYR A 345 -14.57 7.57 17.66
N ALA A 346 -13.40 6.93 17.72
CA ALA A 346 -13.18 5.61 17.17
C ALA A 346 -14.20 4.61 17.75
N VAL A 347 -14.84 3.85 16.87
CA VAL A 347 -15.81 2.80 17.20
C VAL A 347 -15.64 1.63 16.24
N VAL A 348 -16.11 0.46 16.65
CA VAL A 348 -16.39 -0.67 15.77
C VAL A 348 -17.89 -0.94 15.82
N CYS A 349 -18.50 -0.95 14.65
CA CYS A 349 -19.94 -1.13 14.46
C CYS A 349 -20.25 -1.90 13.19
N ASP A 350 -21.44 -2.45 13.08
CA ASP A 350 -21.92 -3.07 11.86
C ASP A 350 -22.07 -2.04 10.73
N ASN A 351 -21.66 -2.41 9.53
CA ASN A 351 -21.81 -1.59 8.33
C ASN A 351 -23.27 -1.43 7.83
N GLY A 352 -24.25 -2.07 8.50
CA GLY A 352 -25.66 -1.99 8.15
C GLY A 352 -26.11 -2.93 7.02
N GLU A 353 -25.27 -3.88 6.61
CA GLU A 353 -25.63 -4.90 5.62
C GLU A 353 -26.54 -6.00 6.22
N LEU A 354 -27.17 -6.80 5.35
CA LEU A 354 -28.06 -7.91 5.74
C LEU A 354 -27.39 -8.93 6.69
N LYS A 355 -26.06 -9.06 6.60
CA LYS A 355 -25.24 -9.84 7.52
C LYS A 355 -24.35 -8.86 8.31
N PRO A 356 -24.31 -8.95 9.66
CA PRO A 356 -23.43 -8.12 10.49
C PRO A 356 -21.98 -8.25 10.01
N CYS A 357 -21.40 -7.13 9.62
CA CYS A 357 -20.02 -7.02 9.19
C CYS A 357 -19.38 -5.87 9.98
N PRO A 358 -18.69 -6.18 11.09
CA PRO A 358 -18.02 -5.18 11.91
C PRO A 358 -16.97 -4.41 11.11
N VAL A 359 -17.09 -3.08 11.10
CA VAL A 359 -16.17 -2.14 10.46
C VAL A 359 -15.65 -1.13 11.48
N PHE A 360 -14.43 -0.65 11.26
CA PHE A 360 -13.85 0.44 12.02
C PHE A 360 -14.33 1.79 11.49
N ALA A 361 -14.86 2.65 12.37
CA ALA A 361 -15.46 3.92 12.00
C ALA A 361 -15.15 5.04 13.02
N TYR A 362 -15.34 6.29 12.57
CA TYR A 362 -15.38 7.46 13.46
C TYR A 362 -16.80 7.97 13.63
N ARG A 363 -17.24 8.13 14.88
CA ARG A 363 -18.56 8.66 15.21
C ARG A 363 -18.58 10.18 15.10
N VAL A 364 -19.22 10.72 14.05
CA VAL A 364 -19.27 12.16 13.75
C VAL A 364 -20.53 12.86 14.29
N ILE A 365 -21.26 12.23 15.21
CA ILE A 365 -22.49 12.77 15.82
C ILE A 365 -22.40 12.86 17.34
N THR A 366 -23.25 13.66 17.97
CA THR A 366 -23.41 13.78 19.44
C THR A 366 -24.35 12.68 19.96
N ARG A 367 -24.57 12.62 21.29
CA ARG A 367 -25.56 11.68 21.88
C ARG A 367 -26.99 11.97 21.38
N THR A 368 -27.30 13.25 21.16
CA THR A 368 -28.60 13.76 20.71
C THR A 368 -28.81 13.58 19.20
N GLY A 369 -27.79 13.10 18.47
CA GLY A 369 -27.86 12.85 17.03
C GLY A 369 -27.42 14.02 16.16
N GLU A 370 -27.03 15.15 16.77
CA GLU A 370 -26.53 16.32 16.06
C GLU A 370 -25.13 16.05 15.50
N ILE A 371 -24.75 16.70 14.41
CA ILE A 371 -23.40 16.55 13.86
C ILE A 371 -22.37 17.20 14.78
N ARG A 372 -21.27 16.48 15.01
CA ARG A 372 -20.09 16.99 15.70
C ARG A 372 -19.07 17.56 14.73
N ASN A 373 -19.29 18.82 14.35
CA ASN A 373 -18.45 19.55 13.39
C ASN A 373 -16.95 19.58 13.74
N SER A 374 -16.59 19.52 15.03
CA SER A 374 -15.19 19.47 15.44
C SER A 374 -14.51 18.17 15.03
N VAL A 375 -15.16 17.03 15.18
CA VAL A 375 -14.63 15.71 14.78
C VAL A 375 -14.48 15.66 13.26
N LEU A 376 -15.52 16.09 12.55
CA LEU A 376 -15.49 16.14 11.09
C LEU A 376 -14.36 17.05 10.56
N SER A 377 -14.14 18.20 11.21
CA SER A 377 -13.04 19.10 10.84
C SER A 377 -11.67 18.43 11.05
N SER A 378 -11.44 17.80 12.20
CA SER A 378 -10.19 17.07 12.46
C SER A 378 -9.92 15.95 11.46
N LEU A 379 -10.96 15.24 11.00
CA LEU A 379 -10.81 14.21 9.96
C LEU A 379 -10.40 14.81 8.61
N PHE A 380 -10.91 16.00 8.24
CA PHE A 380 -10.45 16.69 7.03
C PHE A 380 -9.04 17.25 7.19
N ASP A 381 -8.72 17.82 8.35
CA ASP A 381 -7.37 18.34 8.64
C ASP A 381 -6.32 17.23 8.48
N LEU A 382 -6.60 16.01 8.95
CA LEU A 382 -5.75 14.82 8.74
C LEU A 382 -5.49 14.53 7.26
N ILE A 383 -6.54 14.61 6.46
CA ILE A 383 -6.46 14.36 5.03
C ILE A 383 -5.63 15.48 4.38
N GLU A 384 -5.90 16.74 4.68
CA GLU A 384 -5.12 17.89 4.20
C GLU A 384 -3.63 17.81 4.60
N LEU A 385 -3.33 17.30 5.80
CA LEU A 385 -1.96 17.04 6.26
C LEU A 385 -1.25 16.01 5.38
N ARG A 386 -1.93 14.94 4.99
CA ARG A 386 -1.38 13.95 4.03
C ARG A 386 -0.98 14.60 2.71
N TYR A 387 -1.81 15.51 2.19
CA TYR A 387 -1.49 16.24 0.95
C TYR A 387 -0.36 17.24 1.14
N SER A 388 -0.35 17.94 2.27
CA SER A 388 0.76 18.82 2.65
C SER A 388 2.08 18.05 2.68
N LEU A 389 2.09 16.83 3.23
CA LEU A 389 3.29 16.00 3.27
C LEU A 389 3.73 15.60 1.85
N ALA A 390 2.78 15.22 1.00
CA ALA A 390 3.10 14.87 -0.39
C ALA A 390 3.75 16.02 -1.15
N GLU A 391 3.14 17.21 -1.09
CA GLU A 391 3.62 18.42 -1.76
C GLU A 391 4.98 18.90 -1.23
N LEU A 392 5.14 18.96 0.09
CA LEU A 392 6.33 19.53 0.71
C LEU A 392 7.52 18.55 0.64
N VAL A 393 7.26 17.26 0.81
CA VAL A 393 8.33 16.26 1.00
C VAL A 393 8.40 15.30 -0.17
N HIS A 394 7.32 14.56 -0.47
CA HIS A 394 7.37 13.47 -1.44
C HIS A 394 7.64 13.92 -2.88
N THR A 395 7.17 15.11 -3.27
CA THR A 395 7.31 15.66 -4.63
C THR A 395 8.40 16.73 -4.74
N HIS A 396 9.26 16.89 -3.73
CA HIS A 396 10.32 17.89 -3.79
C HIS A 396 11.29 17.61 -4.95
N LYS A 397 11.51 18.60 -5.83
CA LYS A 397 12.27 18.45 -7.09
C LYS A 397 13.65 17.79 -6.93
N THR A 398 14.41 18.17 -5.90
CA THR A 398 15.74 17.60 -5.65
C THR A 398 15.65 16.15 -5.17
N LYS A 399 14.62 15.80 -4.39
CA LYS A 399 14.35 14.42 -3.99
C LYS A 399 13.99 13.62 -5.23
N ASN A 400 13.11 14.13 -6.09
CA ASN A 400 12.71 13.46 -7.34
C ASN A 400 13.90 13.21 -8.27
N SER A 401 14.82 14.17 -8.40
CA SER A 401 16.08 13.98 -9.12
C SER A 401 16.89 12.80 -8.57
N PHE A 402 17.07 12.72 -7.25
CA PHE A 402 17.74 11.57 -6.63
C PHE A 402 16.95 10.26 -6.76
N SER A 403 15.61 10.29 -6.65
CA SER A 403 14.76 9.13 -6.95
C SER A 403 14.99 8.63 -8.37
N ALA A 404 15.00 9.52 -9.36
CA ALA A 404 15.26 9.19 -10.76
C ALA A 404 16.63 8.54 -10.92
N MET A 405 17.67 9.09 -10.28
CA MET A 405 19.02 8.50 -10.30
C MET A 405 19.04 7.08 -9.72
N VAL A 406 18.34 6.83 -8.60
CA VAL A 406 18.24 5.48 -8.00
C VAL A 406 17.46 4.53 -8.90
N ILE A 407 16.32 4.96 -9.43
CA ILE A 407 15.48 4.17 -10.34
C ILE A 407 16.26 3.79 -11.61
N GLU A 408 16.97 4.73 -12.22
CA GLU A 408 17.76 4.46 -13.43
C GLU A 408 18.96 3.56 -13.14
N ALA A 409 19.72 3.83 -12.07
CA ALA A 409 20.82 2.96 -11.68
C ALA A 409 20.32 1.52 -11.44
N PHE A 410 19.15 1.36 -10.83
CA PHE A 410 18.55 0.04 -10.70
C PHE A 410 18.16 -0.54 -12.07
N ASN A 411 17.47 0.21 -12.92
CA ASN A 411 16.97 -0.28 -14.21
C ASN A 411 18.09 -0.65 -15.18
N TYR A 412 19.17 0.10 -15.26
CA TYR A 412 20.32 -0.24 -16.11
C TYR A 412 20.93 -1.60 -15.75
N TYR A 413 20.99 -1.93 -14.47
CA TYR A 413 21.39 -3.27 -14.02
C TYR A 413 20.28 -4.30 -14.27
N TYR A 414 19.08 -4.07 -13.76
CA TYR A 414 17.98 -5.03 -13.76
C TYR A 414 17.53 -5.45 -15.15
N GLN A 415 17.51 -4.53 -16.11
CA GLN A 415 17.10 -4.81 -17.50
C GLN A 415 18.17 -5.59 -18.29
N SER A 416 19.40 -5.67 -17.79
CA SER A 416 20.47 -6.49 -18.39
C SER A 416 20.37 -7.97 -18.01
N LEU A 417 19.62 -8.28 -16.95
CA LEU A 417 19.40 -9.64 -16.44
C LEU A 417 18.32 -10.40 -17.23
N SER A 418 18.48 -11.71 -17.32
CA SER A 418 17.43 -12.65 -17.73
C SER A 418 16.31 -12.77 -16.69
N GLU A 419 15.18 -13.38 -17.05
CA GLU A 419 14.04 -13.53 -16.13
C GLU A 419 14.36 -14.40 -14.91
N GLU A 420 15.20 -15.43 -15.08
CA GLU A 420 15.69 -16.28 -13.99
C GLU A 420 16.59 -15.49 -13.03
N GLU A 421 17.56 -14.74 -13.57
CA GLU A 421 18.47 -13.90 -12.77
C GLU A 421 17.70 -12.80 -12.04
N GLN A 422 16.66 -12.21 -12.64
CA GLN A 422 15.80 -11.25 -11.97
C GLN A 422 15.09 -11.85 -10.76
N LYS A 423 14.61 -13.10 -10.82
CA LYS A 423 13.98 -13.77 -9.68
C LYS A 423 14.98 -13.99 -8.54
N GLU A 424 16.20 -14.41 -8.84
CA GLU A 424 17.26 -14.59 -7.85
C GLU A 424 17.68 -13.24 -7.25
N PHE A 425 17.82 -12.22 -8.08
CA PHE A 425 18.13 -10.87 -7.64
C PHE A 425 17.04 -10.32 -6.71
N ASN A 426 15.76 -10.51 -7.03
CA ASN A 426 14.65 -10.07 -6.16
C ASN A 426 14.71 -10.73 -4.77
N LYS A 427 15.06 -12.02 -4.70
CA LYS A 427 15.26 -12.73 -3.41
C LYS A 427 16.46 -12.22 -2.63
N MET A 428 17.49 -11.75 -3.32
CA MET A 428 18.67 -11.16 -2.71
C MET A 428 18.37 -9.74 -2.19
N VAL A 429 17.76 -8.89 -3.02
CA VAL A 429 17.40 -7.50 -2.68
C VAL A 429 16.39 -7.44 -1.54
N SER A 430 15.49 -8.42 -1.41
CA SER A 430 14.56 -8.48 -0.27
C SER A 430 15.26 -8.66 1.09
N LYS A 431 16.57 -8.96 1.11
CA LYS A 431 17.36 -9.08 2.34
C LYS A 431 18.29 -7.89 2.58
N MET A 432 18.36 -6.94 1.64
CA MET A 432 19.24 -5.78 1.70
C MET A 432 18.58 -4.57 2.38
N GLY A 433 19.43 -3.62 2.79
CA GLY A 433 19.06 -2.23 3.04
C GLY A 433 19.31 -1.30 1.84
N ASP A 434 18.95 -0.02 1.99
CA ASP A 434 19.12 1.03 0.98
C ASP A 434 20.58 1.17 0.53
N ASP A 435 21.49 1.32 1.50
CA ASP A 435 22.90 1.60 1.21
C ASP A 435 23.62 0.37 0.62
N GLU A 436 23.20 -0.84 1.04
CA GLU A 436 23.70 -2.11 0.50
C GLU A 436 23.32 -2.28 -0.97
N LEU A 437 22.06 -1.95 -1.33
CA LEU A 437 21.62 -1.97 -2.73
C LEU A 437 22.42 -0.98 -3.58
N LEU A 438 22.61 0.26 -3.13
CA LEU A 438 23.39 1.24 -3.89
C LEU A 438 24.85 0.80 -4.07
N ALA A 439 25.47 0.24 -3.03
CA ALA A 439 26.84 -0.27 -3.12
C ALA A 439 26.96 -1.41 -4.14
N TYR A 440 26.01 -2.33 -4.13
CA TYR A 440 25.93 -3.44 -5.08
C TYR A 440 25.76 -2.94 -6.52
N LEU A 441 24.77 -2.09 -6.79
CA LEU A 441 24.55 -1.56 -8.15
C LEU A 441 25.77 -0.80 -8.69
N ARG A 442 26.50 -0.10 -7.81
CA ARG A 442 27.72 0.63 -8.16
C ARG A 442 28.91 -0.28 -8.47
N SER A 443 28.98 -1.51 -7.93
CA SER A 443 30.04 -2.47 -8.26
C SER A 443 29.75 -3.24 -9.54
N GLU A 444 28.49 -3.61 -9.77
CA GLU A 444 28.14 -4.59 -10.80
C GLU A 444 27.92 -4.00 -12.21
N ASN A 445 27.56 -2.72 -12.33
CA ASN A 445 27.21 -2.13 -13.63
C ASN A 445 27.89 -0.77 -13.88
N PRO A 446 28.67 -0.61 -14.98
CA PRO A 446 29.38 0.63 -15.27
C PRO A 446 28.49 1.87 -15.40
N THR A 447 27.32 1.75 -16.02
CA THR A 447 26.38 2.87 -16.20
C THR A 447 25.72 3.25 -14.87
N SER A 448 25.36 2.24 -14.07
CA SER A 448 24.83 2.43 -12.71
C SER A 448 25.88 3.09 -11.82
N LYS A 449 27.14 2.65 -11.90
CA LYS A 449 28.27 3.31 -11.25
C LYS A 449 28.40 4.77 -11.66
N TYR A 450 28.32 5.07 -12.94
CA TYR A 450 28.38 6.44 -13.45
C TYR A 450 27.29 7.33 -12.84
N ILE A 451 26.02 6.87 -12.83
CA ILE A 451 24.90 7.60 -12.21
C ILE A 451 25.12 7.77 -10.70
N LEU A 452 25.52 6.69 -10.02
CA LEU A 452 25.70 6.68 -8.55
C LEU A 452 26.92 7.49 -8.10
N ASP A 453 27.95 7.66 -8.93
CA ASP A 453 29.07 8.55 -8.61
C ASP A 453 28.60 10.00 -8.44
N TYR A 454 27.64 10.47 -9.26
CA TYR A 454 26.99 11.77 -9.08
C TYR A 454 26.11 11.80 -7.82
N TYR A 455 25.39 10.71 -7.56
CA TYR A 455 24.55 10.56 -6.36
C TYR A 455 25.38 10.75 -5.08
N PHE A 456 26.48 10.00 -4.95
CA PHE A 456 27.35 10.03 -3.78
C PHE A 456 28.16 11.33 -3.66
N GLN A 457 28.45 12.00 -4.77
CA GLN A 457 29.04 13.34 -4.76
C GLN A 457 28.02 14.44 -4.43
N ARG A 458 26.76 14.08 -4.18
CA ARG A 458 25.65 15.01 -3.92
C ARG A 458 25.47 16.04 -5.04
N ARG A 459 25.67 15.59 -6.28
CA ARG A 459 25.47 16.36 -7.52
C ARG A 459 24.20 15.84 -8.22
N PRO A 460 23.00 16.22 -7.73
CA PRO A 460 21.76 15.77 -8.34
C PRO A 460 21.67 16.29 -9.78
N TYR A 461 21.00 15.51 -10.62
CA TYR A 461 20.74 15.93 -11.99
C TYR A 461 19.80 17.12 -11.99
N LYS A 462 19.96 17.99 -12.98
CA LYS A 462 19.16 19.20 -13.10
C LYS A 462 17.92 18.90 -13.93
N GLU A 463 16.79 19.43 -13.48
CA GLU A 463 15.54 19.34 -14.22
C GLU A 463 15.59 20.37 -15.36
N TYR A 464 15.49 19.91 -16.60
CA TYR A 464 15.53 20.77 -17.79
C TYR A 464 14.18 20.94 -18.44
N LEU A 465 13.35 19.90 -18.42
CA LEU A 465 12.00 19.94 -18.96
C LEU A 465 11.04 19.31 -17.97
N LEU A 466 9.89 19.95 -17.86
CA LEU A 466 8.76 19.47 -17.10
C LEU A 466 7.56 19.42 -18.05
N TRP A 467 6.98 18.24 -18.20
CA TRP A 467 5.73 18.03 -18.91
C TRP A 467 4.60 17.91 -17.89
N ASP A 468 3.74 18.93 -17.81
CA ASP A 468 2.51 18.92 -17.02
C ASP A 468 1.28 18.78 -17.94
N SER A 469 0.20 18.24 -17.38
CA SER A 469 -1.16 18.25 -17.90
C SER A 469 -1.72 19.66 -18.24
N GLU A 470 -1.36 20.72 -17.50
CA GLU A 470 -1.83 22.08 -17.80
C GLU A 470 -1.08 22.75 -18.96
N ALA A 471 0.18 22.34 -19.23
CA ALA A 471 0.90 22.66 -20.45
C ALA A 471 0.29 21.99 -21.72
N LEU A 472 -0.93 21.44 -21.61
CA LEU A 472 -1.80 20.99 -22.70
C LEU A 472 -3.18 21.71 -22.74
N GLY A 473 -3.38 22.73 -21.90
CA GLY A 473 -4.46 23.71 -22.04
C GLY A 473 -5.81 23.28 -21.47
N ASN A 474 -6.25 24.04 -20.46
CA ASN A 474 -7.60 24.12 -19.89
C ASN A 474 -8.12 22.85 -19.14
N PRO A 475 -8.30 22.93 -17.80
CA PRO A 475 -8.80 21.81 -16.98
C PRO A 475 -10.18 21.26 -17.40
N GLU A 476 -11.02 22.06 -18.05
CA GLU A 476 -12.33 21.59 -18.58
C GLU A 476 -12.18 20.76 -19.86
N LEU A 477 -11.08 20.94 -20.61
CA LEU A 477 -10.74 20.18 -21.81
C LEU A 477 -9.97 18.88 -21.50
N ILE A 478 -9.44 18.67 -20.30
CA ILE A 478 -8.87 17.37 -19.88
C ILE A 478 -9.93 16.25 -19.93
N TRP A 479 -11.21 16.61 -19.85
CA TRP A 479 -12.36 15.70 -20.01
C TRP A 479 -12.89 15.60 -21.45
N GLN A 480 -12.48 16.50 -22.35
CA GLN A 480 -12.99 16.62 -23.72
C GLN A 480 -11.94 16.38 -24.82
N PHE A 481 -10.64 16.56 -24.55
CA PHE A 481 -9.58 15.92 -25.29
C PHE A 481 -9.52 14.47 -24.86
N ASP A 482 -10.33 13.68 -25.56
CA ASP A 482 -10.27 12.25 -25.59
C ASP A 482 -8.89 11.77 -26.06
N LEU A 483 -7.95 11.74 -25.12
CA LEU A 483 -7.18 10.54 -24.86
C LEU A 483 -8.10 9.38 -24.42
N LYS A 484 -9.44 9.39 -24.60
CA LYS A 484 -10.29 8.20 -24.36
C LYS A 484 -10.07 7.09 -25.38
N SER A 485 -9.34 7.30 -26.48
CA SER A 485 -8.81 6.12 -27.18
C SER A 485 -7.70 5.43 -26.38
N ASP A 486 -7.02 6.13 -25.44
CA ASP A 486 -5.85 5.58 -24.75
C ASP A 486 -5.60 5.97 -23.29
N ASN A 487 -6.55 6.44 -22.50
CA ASN A 487 -6.52 6.57 -21.02
C ASN A 487 -5.21 7.04 -20.35
N GLY A 488 -4.41 7.94 -20.95
CA GLY A 488 -3.09 8.30 -20.40
C GLY A 488 -2.06 7.16 -20.41
N LYS A 489 -2.34 6.08 -21.16
CA LYS A 489 -1.48 4.91 -21.35
C LYS A 489 -0.18 5.26 -22.03
N SER A 490 -0.12 6.25 -22.92
CA SER A 490 1.12 6.60 -23.64
C SER A 490 2.23 7.07 -22.68
N ILE A 491 2.01 8.09 -21.86
CA ILE A 491 3.06 8.57 -20.93
C ILE A 491 3.31 7.57 -19.80
N SER A 492 2.27 6.93 -19.27
CA SER A 492 2.43 5.88 -18.25
C SER A 492 3.13 4.63 -18.79
N TYR A 493 3.11 4.38 -20.09
CA TYR A 493 3.88 3.34 -20.76
C TYR A 493 5.39 3.52 -20.54
N LEU A 494 5.90 4.75 -20.55
CA LEU A 494 7.33 5.01 -20.28
C LEU A 494 7.72 4.66 -18.83
N ARG A 495 6.79 4.81 -17.88
CA ARG A 495 7.00 4.33 -16.50
C ARG A 495 6.93 2.81 -16.44
N ASP A 496 5.95 2.22 -17.10
CA ASP A 496 5.63 0.80 -16.99
C ASP A 496 6.50 -0.09 -17.90
N ASN A 497 7.26 0.50 -18.84
CA ASN A 497 8.21 -0.18 -19.71
C ASN A 497 9.62 0.46 -19.65
N PRO A 498 10.45 0.05 -18.66
CA PRO A 498 11.78 0.61 -18.48
C PRO A 498 12.73 0.40 -19.67
N LYS A 499 12.62 -0.72 -20.41
CA LYS A 499 13.49 -0.99 -21.58
C LYS A 499 13.32 0.08 -22.65
N GLU A 500 12.08 0.44 -22.91
CA GLU A 500 11.74 1.47 -23.89
C GLU A 500 12.11 2.88 -23.43
N ARG A 501 11.99 3.16 -22.13
CA ARG A 501 12.47 4.42 -21.54
C ARG A 501 13.99 4.56 -21.69
N LEU A 502 14.75 3.50 -21.37
CA LEU A 502 16.21 3.47 -21.54
C LEU A 502 16.61 3.68 -23.02
N TYR A 503 15.86 3.08 -23.95
CA TYR A 503 16.08 3.31 -25.39
C TYR A 503 15.87 4.79 -25.75
N LEU A 504 14.78 5.41 -25.26
CA LEU A 504 14.53 6.84 -25.46
C LEU A 504 15.63 7.73 -24.88
N GLU A 505 16.09 7.45 -23.66
CA GLU A 505 17.19 8.17 -23.01
C GLU A 505 18.50 8.04 -23.80
N SER A 506 18.79 6.86 -24.35
CA SER A 506 19.96 6.64 -25.21
C SER A 506 19.91 7.47 -26.49
N LEU A 507 18.74 7.58 -27.12
CA LEU A 507 18.54 8.41 -28.30
C LEU A 507 18.70 9.89 -27.98
N LEU A 508 18.11 10.36 -26.87
CA LEU A 508 18.24 11.74 -26.40
C LEU A 508 19.69 12.10 -26.10
N SER A 509 20.41 11.23 -25.38
CA SER A 509 21.83 11.43 -25.08
C SER A 509 22.65 11.55 -26.36
N LYS A 510 22.43 10.66 -27.35
CA LYS A 510 23.11 10.72 -28.65
C LYS A 510 22.79 12.00 -29.41
N SER A 511 21.52 12.37 -29.52
CA SER A 511 21.11 13.59 -30.22
C SER A 511 21.67 14.86 -29.57
N LEU A 512 21.67 14.93 -28.23
CA LEU A 512 22.29 16.04 -27.49
C LEU A 512 23.81 16.04 -27.63
N SER A 513 24.45 14.87 -27.64
CA SER A 513 25.88 14.70 -27.87
C SER A 513 26.30 15.25 -29.23
N ASP A 514 25.60 14.87 -30.30
CA ASP A 514 25.86 15.31 -31.67
C ASP A 514 25.66 16.83 -31.82
N LEU A 515 24.61 17.37 -31.18
CA LEU A 515 24.27 18.78 -31.22
C LEU A 515 25.30 19.65 -30.49
N LEU A 516 25.60 19.28 -29.25
CA LEU A 516 26.45 20.08 -28.37
C LEU A 516 27.94 19.85 -28.62
N LYS A 517 28.27 18.85 -29.44
CA LYS A 517 29.65 18.38 -29.66
C LYS A 517 30.35 18.02 -28.34
N ILE A 518 29.59 17.57 -27.35
CA ILE A 518 30.08 17.00 -26.09
C ILE A 518 29.92 15.49 -26.20
N ASN A 519 30.88 14.73 -25.70
CA ASN A 519 30.68 13.29 -25.53
C ASN A 519 29.80 13.01 -24.31
N LEU A 520 28.50 12.78 -24.52
CA LEU A 520 27.58 12.31 -23.48
C LEU A 520 27.59 10.77 -23.46
N GLN A 521 27.58 10.20 -22.26
CA GLN A 521 27.54 8.75 -22.04
C GLN A 521 26.12 8.29 -21.68
N GLU A 522 25.88 6.99 -21.71
CA GLU A 522 24.66 6.40 -21.12
C GLU A 522 24.51 6.82 -19.65
N GLY A 523 23.27 7.04 -19.21
CA GLY A 523 22.99 7.62 -17.89
C GLY A 523 23.22 9.12 -17.78
N SER A 524 23.55 9.86 -18.86
CA SER A 524 23.65 11.34 -18.83
C SER A 524 22.30 12.06 -18.85
N CYS A 525 21.23 11.33 -19.18
CA CYS A 525 19.86 11.80 -19.35
C CYS A 525 18.94 10.79 -18.67
N LEU A 526 18.02 11.25 -17.81
CA LEU A 526 17.07 10.40 -17.08
C LEU A 526 15.66 10.96 -17.25
N ILE A 527 14.69 10.09 -17.50
CA ILE A 527 13.27 10.45 -17.58
C ILE A 527 12.56 9.95 -16.33
N TYR A 528 12.07 10.88 -15.53
CA TYR A 528 11.30 10.56 -14.33
C TYR A 528 9.82 10.81 -14.56
N VAL A 529 9.01 9.76 -14.43
CA VAL A 529 7.55 9.84 -14.59
C VAL A 529 6.91 9.74 -13.22
N MET A 530 6.35 10.85 -12.72
CA MET A 530 5.65 10.81 -11.44
C MET A 530 4.41 9.88 -11.54
N PRO A 531 4.11 9.07 -10.50
CA PRO A 531 2.88 8.29 -10.52
C PRO A 531 1.64 9.19 -10.66
N PRO A 532 0.61 8.76 -11.40
CA PRO A 532 -0.56 9.57 -11.66
C PRO A 532 -1.32 9.88 -10.37
N PRO A 533 -2.03 11.01 -10.32
CA PRO A 533 -2.78 11.45 -9.14
C PRO A 533 -3.72 10.38 -8.60
N LYS A 534 -4.38 9.62 -9.49
CA LYS A 534 -5.30 8.54 -9.12
C LYS A 534 -4.65 7.43 -8.28
N LYS A 535 -3.34 7.18 -8.43
CA LYS A 535 -2.60 6.17 -7.62
C LYS A 535 -2.22 6.71 -6.24
N LEU A 536 -2.19 8.03 -6.08
CA LEU A 536 -1.71 8.69 -4.86
C LEU A 536 -2.86 9.30 -4.03
N TYR A 537 -3.95 9.70 -4.70
CA TYR A 537 -5.23 10.07 -4.09
C TYR A 537 -5.92 8.80 -3.56
N LYS A 538 -6.06 8.69 -2.24
CA LYS A 538 -6.97 7.72 -1.62
C LYS A 538 -8.34 8.37 -1.43
N GLU A 539 -9.39 7.71 -1.91
CA GLU A 539 -10.76 8.08 -1.56
C GLU A 539 -10.96 8.04 -0.04
N MET A 540 -11.89 8.83 0.49
CA MET A 540 -12.22 8.85 1.92
C MET A 540 -13.03 7.61 2.33
N GLU A 541 -12.41 6.43 2.26
CA GLU A 541 -13.07 5.14 2.46
C GLU A 541 -13.31 4.80 3.94
N THR A 542 -12.77 5.62 4.86
CA THR A 542 -13.04 5.44 6.28
C THR A 542 -14.53 5.60 6.58
N TYR A 543 -15.08 4.63 7.31
CA TYR A 543 -16.46 4.65 7.74
C TYR A 543 -16.69 5.74 8.79
N VAL A 544 -17.87 6.35 8.72
CA VAL A 544 -18.35 7.29 9.73
C VAL A 544 -19.74 6.89 10.19
N VAL A 545 -19.99 7.09 11.47
CA VAL A 545 -21.33 6.93 12.06
C VAL A 545 -21.98 8.29 12.16
N TYR A 546 -23.14 8.44 11.53
CA TYR A 546 -23.92 9.67 11.50
C TYR A 546 -25.43 9.39 11.70
N THR A 547 -26.23 10.45 11.76
CA THR A 547 -27.69 10.36 11.87
C THR A 547 -28.29 10.57 10.49
N GLY A 548 -28.96 9.56 9.95
CA GLY A 548 -29.63 9.58 8.65
C GLY A 548 -31.07 10.07 8.73
N GLU A 549 -31.85 9.86 7.65
CA GLU A 549 -33.26 10.24 7.61
C GLU A 549 -34.05 9.53 8.73
N GLN A 550 -35.06 10.23 9.28
CA GLN A 550 -35.90 9.78 10.40
C GLN A 550 -35.15 9.57 11.74
N SER A 551 -34.01 10.23 11.95
CA SER A 551 -33.19 10.09 13.19
C SER A 551 -32.62 8.68 13.41
N THR A 552 -32.51 7.88 12.35
CA THR A 552 -31.89 6.55 12.40
C THR A 552 -30.37 6.67 12.37
N LYS A 553 -29.65 5.83 13.13
CA LYS A 553 -28.18 5.79 13.05
C LYS A 553 -27.76 5.08 11.78
N THR A 554 -26.87 5.69 11.01
CA THR A 554 -26.38 5.16 9.75
C THR A 554 -24.86 5.08 9.76
N VAL A 555 -24.33 4.01 9.14
CA VAL A 555 -22.90 3.79 8.95
C VAL A 555 -22.63 3.82 7.46
N SER A 556 -21.72 4.68 7.03
CA SER A 556 -21.34 4.77 5.62
C SER A 556 -19.92 5.27 5.48
N LYS A 557 -19.32 5.02 4.31
CA LYS A 557 -18.02 5.57 3.97
C LYS A 557 -18.11 7.09 3.81
N LEU A 558 -17.11 7.82 4.29
CA LEU A 558 -17.09 9.27 4.18
C LEU A 558 -17.12 9.75 2.71
N SER A 559 -16.55 8.97 1.79
CA SER A 559 -16.62 9.18 0.35
C SER A 559 -18.03 9.04 -0.22
N ALA A 560 -18.83 8.09 0.26
CA ALA A 560 -20.19 7.85 -0.21
C ALA A 560 -21.13 9.02 0.09
N LEU A 561 -20.92 9.72 1.21
CA LEU A 561 -21.65 10.94 1.55
C LEU A 561 -21.46 12.05 0.50
N GLY A 562 -20.36 12.04 -0.26
CA GLY A 562 -20.00 13.06 -1.25
C GLY A 562 -20.10 12.63 -2.72
N GLY A 563 -20.71 11.49 -3.06
CA GLY A 563 -20.76 10.96 -4.43
C GLY A 563 -21.58 11.79 -5.44
N GLU A 564 -21.31 11.58 -6.74
CA GLU A 564 -22.06 12.18 -7.88
C GLU A 564 -23.40 11.47 -8.13
N ASN A 565 -23.52 10.19 -7.78
CA ASN A 565 -24.74 9.38 -7.93
C ASN A 565 -25.69 9.46 -6.72
N THR A 566 -25.80 10.61 -6.05
CA THR A 566 -27.00 10.87 -5.23
C THR A 566 -28.13 11.30 -6.15
N SER A 567 -28.58 10.38 -7.02
CA SER A 567 -29.80 10.53 -7.82
C SER A 567 -31.01 10.13 -6.97
N SER A 568 -31.19 10.83 -5.85
CA SER A 568 -32.48 10.84 -5.16
C SER A 568 -32.90 12.29 -4.99
N ASP A 569 -34.01 12.64 -5.62
CA ASP A 569 -34.83 13.80 -5.29
C ASP A 569 -35.43 13.64 -3.87
N GLN A 570 -34.60 13.40 -2.86
CA GLN A 570 -35.02 13.27 -1.48
C GLN A 570 -34.40 14.37 -0.63
N PRO A 571 -35.22 15.11 0.14
CA PRO A 571 -34.77 16.26 0.90
C PRO A 571 -33.93 15.78 2.08
N LEU A 572 -32.62 15.68 1.86
CA LEU A 572 -31.62 15.56 2.92
C LEU A 572 -31.84 16.71 3.92
N LEU A 573 -31.96 16.37 5.21
CA LEU A 573 -32.01 17.34 6.31
C LEU A 573 -30.96 18.44 6.07
N ILE A 574 -31.39 19.71 6.17
CA ILE A 574 -30.61 20.92 5.84
C ILE A 574 -29.20 20.91 6.49
N GLU A 575 -29.02 20.24 7.63
CA GLU A 575 -27.72 20.06 8.30
C GLU A 575 -26.74 19.14 7.54
N MET A 576 -27.20 18.05 6.92
CA MET A 576 -26.34 17.13 6.13
C MET A 576 -25.88 17.76 4.81
N GLY A 577 -26.67 18.64 4.19
CA GLY A 577 -26.30 19.30 2.94
C GLY A 577 -25.00 20.11 3.04
N SER A 578 -24.76 20.74 4.20
CA SER A 578 -23.53 21.49 4.47
C SER A 578 -22.29 20.58 4.53
N ILE A 579 -22.42 19.38 5.12
CA ILE A 579 -21.35 18.38 5.26
C ILE A 579 -21.04 17.77 3.90
N ILE A 580 -22.06 17.37 3.16
CA ILE A 580 -21.91 16.79 1.82
C ILE A 580 -21.22 17.80 0.91
N ARG A 581 -21.61 19.08 0.96
CA ARG A 581 -20.94 20.15 0.22
C ARG A 581 -19.49 20.32 0.65
N ARG A 582 -19.20 20.29 1.96
CA ARG A 582 -17.83 20.38 2.48
C ARG A 582 -16.97 19.18 2.03
N ILE A 583 -17.51 17.97 2.05
CA ILE A 583 -16.85 16.76 1.52
C ILE A 583 -16.57 16.91 0.03
N LYS A 584 -17.57 17.32 -0.78
CA LYS A 584 -17.41 17.51 -2.22
C LYS A 584 -16.36 18.58 -2.54
N ASN A 585 -16.42 19.73 -1.87
CA ASN A 585 -15.43 20.80 -2.03
C ASN A 585 -14.03 20.35 -1.65
N GLN A 586 -13.88 19.65 -0.50
CA GLN A 586 -12.59 19.11 -0.08
C GLN A 586 -12.05 18.09 -1.11
N ARG A 587 -12.86 17.13 -1.55
CA ARG A 587 -12.47 16.18 -2.60
C ARG A 587 -12.02 16.88 -3.87
N GLN A 588 -12.77 17.89 -4.32
CA GLN A 588 -12.44 18.64 -5.52
C GLN A 588 -11.12 19.40 -5.36
N ASN A 589 -10.96 20.14 -4.25
CA ASN A 589 -9.74 20.88 -3.96
C ASN A 589 -8.52 19.97 -3.92
N LEU A 590 -8.64 18.81 -3.27
CA LEU A 590 -7.57 17.82 -3.16
C LEU A 590 -7.27 17.16 -4.51
N ARG A 591 -8.30 16.87 -5.32
CA ARG A 591 -8.12 16.34 -6.67
C ARG A 591 -7.41 17.34 -7.58
N THR A 592 -7.82 18.61 -7.57
CA THR A 592 -7.17 19.69 -8.31
C THR A 592 -5.72 19.82 -7.87
N LYS A 593 -5.48 20.05 -6.56
CA LYS A 593 -4.13 20.20 -6.02
C LYS A 593 -3.20 19.03 -6.34
N TYR A 594 -3.72 17.80 -6.35
CA TYR A 594 -2.91 16.63 -6.68
C TYR A 594 -2.74 16.40 -8.19
N ALA A 595 -3.71 16.83 -9.01
CA ALA A 595 -3.59 16.80 -10.46
C ALA A 595 -2.38 17.61 -10.90
N ASP A 596 -2.23 18.81 -10.32
CA ASP A 596 -1.13 19.74 -10.60
C ASP A 596 0.25 19.19 -10.17
N LEU A 597 0.29 18.19 -9.28
CA LEU A 597 1.54 17.54 -8.90
C LEU A 597 2.03 16.57 -9.99
N TRP A 598 1.17 16.11 -10.91
CA TRP A 598 1.57 15.11 -11.90
C TRP A 598 2.35 15.69 -13.07
N HIS A 599 3.60 15.24 -13.19
CA HIS A 599 4.48 15.67 -14.25
C HIS A 599 5.44 14.56 -14.68
N VAL A 600 6.04 14.75 -15.85
CA VAL A 600 7.24 14.03 -16.29
C VAL A 600 8.40 15.01 -16.32
N SER A 601 9.53 14.62 -15.75
CA SER A 601 10.75 15.42 -15.74
C SER A 601 11.82 14.80 -16.62
N LEU A 602 12.45 15.62 -17.46
CA LEU A 602 13.74 15.31 -18.07
C LEU A 602 14.86 15.84 -17.18
N PHE A 603 15.65 14.94 -16.62
CA PHE A 603 16.82 15.26 -15.84
C PHE A 603 18.08 15.05 -16.66
N LEU A 604 18.99 16.03 -16.65
CA LEU A 604 20.29 15.92 -17.32
C LEU A 604 21.44 16.13 -16.33
N ILE A 605 22.62 15.60 -16.66
CA ILE A 605 23.83 15.83 -15.87
C ILE A 605 24.16 17.33 -15.79
N PRO A 606 24.65 17.83 -14.64
CA PRO A 606 24.96 19.26 -14.47
C PRO A 606 25.96 19.84 -15.48
N LYS A 607 26.85 19.01 -16.05
CA LYS A 607 27.85 19.45 -17.05
C LYS A 607 27.23 20.08 -18.31
N ILE A 608 25.98 19.73 -18.62
CA ILE A 608 25.27 20.26 -19.79
C ILE A 608 24.92 21.75 -19.60
N GLU A 609 24.74 22.21 -18.36
CA GLU A 609 24.37 23.59 -17.99
C GLU A 609 25.50 24.60 -18.24
N GLU A 610 26.76 24.14 -18.22
CA GLU A 610 27.92 24.97 -18.59
C GLU A 610 27.88 25.44 -20.05
N ILE A 611 26.98 24.87 -20.85
CA ILE A 611 26.74 25.23 -22.24
C ILE A 611 25.36 25.87 -22.33
N VAL A 612 25.31 27.10 -22.84
CA VAL A 612 24.05 27.84 -23.04
C VAL A 612 23.20 27.08 -24.04
N LEU A 613 22.23 26.33 -23.52
CA LEU A 613 21.24 25.60 -24.29
C LEU A 613 19.95 26.40 -24.31
N ASP A 614 19.41 26.62 -25.50
CA ASP A 614 18.04 27.09 -25.63
C ASP A 614 17.11 25.97 -25.15
N VAL A 615 16.43 26.22 -24.03
CA VAL A 615 15.48 25.29 -23.41
C VAL A 615 14.39 24.88 -24.41
N ASN A 616 13.97 25.78 -25.30
CA ASN A 616 12.98 25.47 -26.33
C ASN A 616 13.55 24.47 -27.34
N TYR A 617 14.84 24.53 -27.63
CA TYR A 617 15.49 23.61 -28.56
C TYR A 617 15.61 22.21 -27.97
N VAL A 618 16.02 22.09 -26.70
CA VAL A 618 16.02 20.80 -25.97
C VAL A 618 14.60 20.23 -25.89
N ALA A 619 13.61 21.10 -25.64
CA ALA A 619 12.20 20.71 -25.64
C ALA A 619 11.74 20.17 -26.99
N ASN A 620 12.15 20.80 -28.09
CA ASN A 620 11.81 20.36 -29.43
C ASN A 620 12.46 19.00 -29.76
N CYS A 621 13.75 18.81 -29.47
CA CYS A 621 14.42 17.53 -29.68
C CYS A 621 13.77 16.41 -28.85
N ALA A 622 13.47 16.68 -27.57
CA ALA A 622 12.81 15.72 -26.70
C ALA A 622 11.41 15.36 -27.21
N ARG A 623 10.64 16.36 -27.64
CA ARG A 623 9.32 16.19 -28.22
C ARG A 623 9.37 15.32 -29.48
N ASP A 624 10.19 15.68 -30.46
CA ASP A 624 10.29 14.96 -31.74
C ASP A 624 10.68 13.48 -31.55
N LEU A 625 11.57 13.20 -30.60
CA LEU A 625 12.01 11.86 -30.24
C LEU A 625 10.91 11.04 -29.54
N ILE A 626 10.22 11.64 -28.57
CA ILE A 626 9.10 11.03 -27.86
C ILE A 626 7.95 10.71 -28.83
N GLU A 627 7.67 11.60 -29.77
CA GLU A 627 6.63 11.41 -30.79
C GLU A 627 6.99 10.29 -31.77
N SER A 628 8.24 10.26 -32.24
CA SER A 628 8.78 9.19 -33.08
C SER A 628 8.70 7.83 -32.37
N PHE A 629 8.98 7.83 -31.06
CA PHE A 629 8.89 6.67 -30.20
C PHE A 629 7.45 6.16 -30.07
N PHE A 630 6.49 7.02 -29.71
CA PHE A 630 5.07 6.64 -29.62
C PHE A 630 4.49 6.17 -30.96
N LYS A 631 4.93 6.77 -32.06
CA LYS A 631 4.56 6.31 -33.40
C LYS A 631 5.06 4.89 -33.69
N LYS A 632 6.26 4.53 -33.25
CA LYS A 632 6.79 3.16 -33.37
C LYS A 632 6.00 2.15 -32.55
N LEU A 633 5.44 2.56 -31.41
CA LEU A 633 4.57 1.73 -30.57
C LEU A 633 3.15 1.55 -31.10
N GLY A 634 2.81 2.13 -32.26
CA GLY A 634 1.50 1.99 -32.89
C GLY A 634 0.47 3.05 -32.48
N TYR A 635 0.88 4.08 -31.74
CA TYR A 635 0.02 5.21 -31.42
C TYR A 635 -0.04 6.20 -32.59
N GLN A 636 -1.24 6.65 -32.96
CA GLN A 636 -1.41 7.71 -33.96
C GLN A 636 -1.11 9.07 -33.34
N VAL A 637 0.07 9.61 -33.62
CA VAL A 637 0.45 11.00 -33.31
C VAL A 637 0.43 11.77 -34.64
N ASN A 638 -0.40 12.81 -34.76
CA ASN A 638 -0.62 13.52 -36.02
C ASN A 638 -0.15 14.98 -35.89
N ILE A 639 0.97 15.33 -36.54
CA ILE A 639 1.57 16.68 -36.43
C ILE A 639 1.96 17.22 -37.81
N LYS A 640 1.57 18.48 -38.08
CA LYS A 640 2.13 19.33 -39.15
C LYS A 640 3.27 20.17 -38.58
N LYS A 641 4.33 20.30 -39.36
CA LYS A 641 5.71 20.67 -38.99
C LYS A 641 6.06 22.12 -39.35
N GLY A 642 6.87 22.74 -38.50
CA GLY A 642 7.77 23.87 -38.78
C GLY A 642 8.44 24.27 -37.46
N ASP A 643 9.69 23.91 -37.13
CA ASP A 643 10.84 23.49 -37.92
C ASP A 643 11.60 22.35 -37.23
N ILE A 644 11.81 21.22 -37.92
CA ILE A 644 12.84 20.23 -37.56
C ILE A 644 13.84 20.22 -38.71
N PRO A 645 15.15 20.47 -38.46
CA PRO A 645 16.17 20.48 -39.49
C PRO A 645 16.19 19.18 -40.31
N SER A 646 16.42 19.35 -41.60
CA SER A 646 16.45 18.30 -42.61
C SER A 646 17.64 17.35 -42.45
N CYS A 647 17.42 16.22 -41.79
CA CYS A 647 18.13 14.98 -42.10
C CYS A 647 17.18 13.80 -41.89
N PHE A 648 17.33 12.76 -42.71
CA PHE A 648 16.41 11.64 -42.99
C PHE A 648 15.39 11.85 -44.11
N ASN A 649 15.72 11.25 -45.26
CA ASN A 649 14.87 11.11 -46.43
C ASN A 649 14.88 9.63 -46.86
N GLY A 650 13.72 9.12 -47.29
CA GLY A 650 13.51 7.79 -47.90
C GLY A 650 12.68 6.82 -47.03
N ALA A 651 11.53 6.25 -47.42
CA ALA A 651 10.86 6.17 -48.71
C ALA A 651 9.32 6.11 -48.51
N LYS A 652 8.58 6.70 -49.47
CA LYS A 652 7.13 6.87 -49.49
C LYS A 652 6.59 6.16 -50.73
N GLY A 653 5.64 5.23 -50.59
CA GLY A 653 5.11 4.47 -51.74
C GLY A 653 3.66 3.98 -51.63
N GLU A 654 3.18 3.54 -50.46
CA GLU A 654 1.88 2.85 -50.37
C GLU A 654 0.78 3.60 -49.61
N LEU A 655 1.10 4.70 -48.92
CA LEU A 655 0.15 5.39 -48.04
C LEU A 655 -0.77 6.38 -48.78
N MET A 656 -0.35 6.94 -49.93
CA MET A 656 -1.12 7.95 -50.65
C MET A 656 -2.38 7.38 -51.33
N LYS A 657 -2.38 6.09 -51.67
CA LYS A 657 -3.52 5.46 -52.36
C LYS A 657 -4.70 5.14 -51.44
N LYS A 658 -4.45 4.90 -50.14
CA LYS A 658 -5.51 4.62 -49.14
C LYS A 658 -6.19 5.89 -48.60
N VAL A 659 -5.55 7.05 -48.76
CA VAL A 659 -6.12 8.35 -48.36
C VAL A 659 -7.14 8.86 -49.38
N GLU A 660 -6.92 8.60 -50.68
CA GLU A 660 -7.87 8.95 -51.74
C GLU A 660 -9.19 8.17 -51.60
N ASP A 661 -9.13 6.88 -51.24
CA ASP A 661 -10.32 6.04 -51.05
C ASP A 661 -11.16 6.42 -49.80
N SER A 662 -10.56 7.08 -48.80
CA SER A 662 -11.27 7.51 -47.57
C SER A 662 -11.90 8.91 -47.67
N LEU A 663 -11.60 9.67 -48.72
CA LEU A 663 -12.05 11.06 -48.89
C LEU A 663 -13.39 11.19 -49.65
N ASP A 664 -13.83 10.16 -50.37
CA ASP A 664 -15.04 10.24 -51.21
C ASP A 664 -16.37 9.99 -50.46
N LEU A 665 -16.32 9.53 -49.21
CA LEU A 665 -17.52 9.29 -48.39
C LEU A 665 -17.99 10.50 -47.57
N LYS A 666 -17.20 11.59 -47.48
CA LYS A 666 -17.51 12.77 -46.63
C LYS A 666 -17.93 14.04 -47.37
N LYS A 667 -18.00 14.05 -48.71
CA LYS A 667 -18.46 15.23 -49.47
C LYS A 667 -19.98 15.42 -49.54
N ARG A 668 -20.80 14.54 -48.95
CA ARG A 668 -22.28 14.55 -49.16
C ARG A 668 -23.15 14.95 -47.97
N ALA A 669 -22.62 15.31 -46.81
CA ALA A 669 -23.45 15.67 -45.66
C ALA A 669 -23.01 16.99 -45.03
N GLN A 670 -23.50 18.08 -45.63
CA GLN A 670 -23.74 19.40 -45.02
C GLN A 670 -22.51 20.22 -44.61
N GLY A 671 -22.52 21.47 -45.12
CA GLY A 671 -21.39 22.37 -45.19
C GLY A 671 -21.01 23.02 -43.87
N GLU A 672 -19.74 23.44 -43.86
CA GLU A 672 -19.01 24.16 -42.80
C GLU A 672 -18.89 23.42 -41.46
N ASN A 673 -17.71 22.80 -41.27
CA ASN A 673 -17.30 22.19 -40.01
C ASN A 673 -15.76 22.12 -39.91
N GLN A 674 -15.09 23.27 -39.92
CA GLN A 674 -13.72 23.37 -39.42
C GLN A 674 -13.53 24.70 -38.67
N VAL A 675 -13.43 24.62 -37.35
CA VAL A 675 -12.61 25.56 -36.60
C VAL A 675 -11.20 24.99 -36.60
N GLU A 676 -10.29 25.68 -37.28
CA GLU A 676 -8.88 25.32 -37.36
C GLU A 676 -8.18 25.88 -36.10
N ILE A 677 -7.79 25.02 -35.17
CA ILE A 677 -6.94 25.41 -34.03
C ILE A 677 -5.51 25.01 -34.39
N THR A 678 -4.68 26.01 -34.69
CA THR A 678 -3.25 25.84 -34.99
C THR A 678 -2.42 25.71 -33.70
N PHE A 679 -1.35 24.91 -33.74
CA PHE A 679 -0.43 24.70 -32.61
C PHE A 679 0.21 26.02 -32.11
N GLU A 680 0.30 27.04 -32.95
CA GLU A 680 0.78 28.38 -32.59
C GLU A 680 -0.16 29.09 -31.58
N ASN A 681 -1.47 28.84 -31.67
CA ASN A 681 -2.46 29.34 -30.71
C ASN A 681 -2.43 28.55 -29.39
N ILE A 682 -2.04 27.28 -29.45
CA ILE A 682 -1.86 26.40 -28.30
C ILE A 682 -0.54 26.78 -27.58
N TRP A 683 0.59 26.85 -28.28
CA TRP A 683 1.91 27.22 -27.74
C TRP A 683 1.92 28.57 -26.99
N ASN A 684 1.32 29.62 -27.58
CA ASN A 684 1.23 30.94 -26.93
C ASN A 684 0.30 30.97 -25.70
N SER A 685 -0.57 29.96 -25.56
CA SER A 685 -1.45 29.78 -24.38
C SER A 685 -0.80 28.88 -23.31
N LEU A 686 0.11 27.98 -23.71
CA LEU A 686 0.80 27.03 -22.83
C LEU A 686 2.07 27.58 -22.19
N PHE A 687 2.70 28.57 -22.82
CA PHE A 687 3.93 29.20 -22.35
C PHE A 687 3.75 30.73 -22.33
N PRO A 688 3.15 31.31 -21.27
CA PRO A 688 3.13 32.76 -21.12
C PRO A 688 4.60 33.24 -21.03
N PRO A 689 5.04 34.21 -21.87
CA PRO A 689 6.42 34.70 -21.90
C PRO A 689 6.90 35.41 -20.61
N LYS A 690 6.12 35.37 -19.52
CA LYS A 690 6.38 36.13 -18.30
C LYS A 690 6.85 35.21 -17.17
N LEU A 691 8.07 34.69 -17.33
CA LEU A 691 9.00 34.33 -16.27
C LEU A 691 10.38 34.09 -16.91
N PHE A 692 10.86 35.12 -17.59
CA PHE A 692 12.29 35.35 -17.81
C PHE A 692 12.79 36.32 -16.76
#